data_AF-A0AA37SNK0-F1
#
_entry.id   AF-A0AA37SNK0-F1
#
_cell.length_a   1.000
_cell.length_b   1.000
_cell.length_c   1.000
_cell.angle_alpha   90.00
_cell.angle_beta   90.00
_cell.angle_gamma   90.00
#
_symmetry.space_group_name_H-M   'P 1'
#
loop_
_entity.id
_entity.type
_entity.pdbx_description
1 polymer ?
#
loop_
_entity_poly.entity_id
_entity_poly.type
_entity_poly.pdbx_seq_one_letter_code
_entity_poly.pdbx_strand_id
1 'polypeptide(L)'
;MEDVKTKVNSHFKLTDLLVQPLSFKAISYLEGMIDLLEEDMSGKTDNFSSRISFIWSFQVKDIAILFRDSVIRLLRLEQLHKDNLKTDKELEQYQIELYNVIHVATNEVLDTYGNCYDRNDDLNKEWQHQTNPSPVIIEQVNKIINQIKSTQRSQLKLDKLTEKFSDYRSSYLEHMDQRIESMSMLERKLVNLKEKIDEEDEKIGKSQLVKLDLQIGNLLQELENGIIFSPYQFIVLEDVDKLKLAVKTTGGQVVYKSVDILSEVSGWTSFNLASPLKTIDAKINGYKEKVIVNLIQISNRIKARIESSNNDEIEIPKSDLTAPVQRLISEYREDLERNGLQKLDELKKLLSKYLRISQLFNEEYNFLPSSAIGQLTGFAEKSDLQRRYSPDRIRTIIADFLNRIFNSYSKKELVTASGFIKNVISFDSESDANALFLKNGFLGSSFTVERPEIISRIENHFQLWRNGYGGGLLITGGHLSGRSTILEMLPIQYPDIASYHVVPGQKIDVKGHKKLMGNDLIETLNFIIKYKGAQPCMVTIDDLDYYSNHPEDTFNLIDNLNQIISKYSKKIYFATVMHSFLYEKACYFFDMNNFYSEMVNTDYMSVDQIESAILTRAHAVSNSEDALSESDRLSNLSRKVAKKASGNVGKGMQLWCMHQNEDFTDEINQVQFRKTVEQHEELLRLLTIHGAVREPEIRKMFNEIDSNKIKESIKSLVQLKLLVRPLEGFISINPFLTVFVENALNRLK
;
A
#
# COMPACT_ATOMS: atom_id res chain seq x y z
N MET A 1 -31.40 -3.27 53.50
CA MET A 1 -30.79 -2.06 52.92
C MET A 1 -29.32 -1.92 53.30
N GLU A 2 -28.93 -2.19 54.55
CA GLU A 2 -27.51 -2.18 54.98
C GLU A 2 -26.65 -3.24 54.26
N ASP A 3 -27.15 -4.47 54.06
CA ASP A 3 -26.44 -5.55 53.33
C ASP A 3 -26.18 -5.22 51.85
N VAL A 4 -27.14 -4.57 51.17
CA VAL A 4 -26.99 -4.15 49.77
C VAL A 4 -25.99 -3.01 49.65
N LYS A 5 -26.03 -2.04 50.58
CA LYS A 5 -25.07 -0.92 50.61
C LYS A 5 -23.65 -1.36 50.98
N THR A 6 -23.49 -2.50 51.65
CA THR A 6 -22.16 -3.08 51.96
C THR A 6 -21.63 -3.95 50.81
N LYS A 7 -22.48 -4.69 50.09
CA LYS A 7 -22.08 -5.50 48.93
C LYS A 7 -21.92 -4.70 47.63
N VAL A 8 -22.78 -3.70 47.43
CA VAL A 8 -22.78 -2.84 46.24
C VAL A 8 -22.18 -1.49 46.64
N ASN A 9 -20.90 -1.28 46.34
CA ASN A 9 -20.19 -0.06 46.69
C ASN A 9 -20.71 1.13 45.85
N SER A 10 -21.79 1.76 46.33
CA SER A 10 -22.65 2.66 45.53
C SER A 10 -22.16 4.11 45.39
N HIS A 11 -21.00 4.45 45.97
CA HIS A 11 -20.53 5.83 45.99
C HIS A 11 -19.66 6.12 44.75
N PHE A 12 -20.34 6.47 43.67
CA PHE A 12 -19.74 7.19 42.55
C PHE A 12 -19.45 8.63 43.00
N LYS A 13 -18.29 9.15 42.64
CA LYS A 13 -17.86 10.54 42.81
C LYS A 13 -17.56 11.09 41.43
N LEU A 14 -17.59 12.41 41.30
CA LEU A 14 -17.23 13.08 40.05
C LEU A 14 -15.81 12.69 39.57
N THR A 15 -14.89 12.45 40.50
CA THR A 15 -13.51 12.00 40.23
C THR A 15 -13.42 10.62 39.58
N ASP A 16 -14.52 9.85 39.58
CA ASP A 16 -14.55 8.52 38.99
C ASP A 16 -14.98 8.53 37.51
N LEU A 17 -15.33 9.69 36.95
CA LEU A 17 -15.88 9.80 35.59
C LEU A 17 -14.81 9.97 34.51
N LEU A 18 -13.73 9.21 34.70
CA LEU A 18 -12.75 8.87 33.68
C LEU A 18 -13.01 7.43 33.24
N VAL A 19 -12.60 7.06 32.03
CA VAL A 19 -12.91 5.74 31.46
C VAL A 19 -12.43 4.60 32.37
N GLN A 20 -11.20 4.63 32.89
CA GLN A 20 -10.69 3.56 33.76
C GLN A 20 -11.40 3.47 35.12
N PRO A 21 -11.44 4.56 35.94
CA PRO A 21 -12.14 4.52 37.23
C PRO A 21 -13.62 4.14 37.11
N LEU A 22 -14.33 4.67 36.10
CA LEU A 22 -15.73 4.32 35.88
C LEU A 22 -15.87 2.85 35.49
N SER A 23 -15.02 2.34 34.61
CA SER A 23 -15.05 0.92 34.21
C SER A 23 -14.86 0.00 35.42
N PHE A 24 -13.87 0.26 36.27
CA PHE A 24 -13.64 -0.53 37.48
C PHE A 24 -14.83 -0.49 38.45
N LYS A 25 -15.36 0.71 38.73
CA LYS A 25 -16.51 0.85 39.63
C LYS A 25 -17.77 0.22 39.06
N ALA A 26 -18.04 0.40 37.77
CA ALA A 26 -19.17 -0.21 37.09
C ALA A 26 -19.09 -1.74 37.13
N ILE A 27 -17.91 -2.32 36.84
CA ILE A 27 -17.70 -3.77 36.90
C ILE A 27 -17.95 -4.28 38.32
N SER A 28 -17.33 -3.67 39.33
CA SER A 28 -17.52 -4.07 40.74
C SER A 28 -18.97 -3.93 41.20
N TYR A 29 -19.65 -2.86 40.78
CA TYR A 29 -21.07 -2.64 41.08
C TYR A 29 -21.94 -3.74 40.45
N LEU A 30 -21.71 -4.07 39.17
CA LEU A 30 -22.48 -5.10 38.45
C LEU A 30 -22.20 -6.51 38.96
N GLU A 31 -20.95 -6.83 39.31
CA GLU A 31 -20.59 -8.10 39.94
C GLU A 31 -21.32 -8.25 41.29
N GLY A 32 -21.35 -7.21 42.13
CA GLY A 32 -22.13 -7.22 43.38
C GLY A 32 -23.65 -7.34 43.17
N MET A 33 -24.19 -6.81 42.06
CA MET A 33 -25.61 -6.99 41.70
C MET A 33 -25.91 -8.42 41.23
N ILE A 34 -24.99 -9.06 40.51
CA ILE A 34 -25.12 -10.47 40.13
C ILE A 34 -25.11 -11.35 41.38
N ASP A 35 -24.19 -11.13 42.30
CA ASP A 35 -24.12 -11.88 43.55
C ASP A 35 -25.43 -11.79 44.35
N LEU A 36 -26.02 -10.58 44.42
CA LEU A 36 -27.33 -10.38 45.05
C LEU A 36 -28.46 -11.10 44.31
N LEU A 37 -28.48 -11.08 42.97
CA LEU A 37 -29.46 -11.82 42.18
C LEU A 37 -29.35 -13.32 42.45
N GLU A 38 -28.14 -13.88 42.50
CA GLU A 38 -27.91 -15.31 42.72
C GLU A 38 -28.28 -15.76 44.15
N GLU A 39 -27.88 -15.00 45.17
CA GLU A 39 -28.17 -15.30 46.57
C GLU A 39 -29.68 -15.21 46.88
N ASP A 40 -30.33 -14.12 46.48
CA ASP A 40 -31.73 -13.85 46.83
C ASP A 40 -32.74 -14.66 46.00
N MET A 41 -32.30 -15.27 44.90
CA MET A 41 -33.07 -16.30 44.20
C MET A 41 -33.14 -17.62 44.97
N SER A 42 -32.19 -17.89 45.88
CA SER A 42 -32.05 -19.19 46.56
C SER A 42 -32.52 -19.21 48.03
N GLY A 43 -32.72 -18.04 48.66
CA GLY A 43 -32.77 -17.95 50.13
C GLY A 43 -33.97 -17.27 50.80
N LYS A 44 -34.99 -16.75 50.08
CA LYS A 44 -36.07 -15.94 50.67
C LYS A 44 -37.49 -16.40 50.26
N THR A 45 -38.51 -15.75 50.82
CA THR A 45 -39.94 -16.03 50.57
C THR A 45 -40.28 -15.96 49.07
N ASP A 46 -41.16 -16.85 48.58
CA ASP A 46 -41.54 -16.98 47.15
C ASP A 46 -41.92 -15.64 46.47
N ASN A 47 -42.58 -14.74 47.21
CA ASN A 47 -42.98 -13.41 46.73
C ASN A 47 -41.76 -12.49 46.46
N PHE A 48 -40.81 -12.44 47.41
CA PHE A 48 -39.61 -11.61 47.28
C PHE A 48 -38.73 -12.08 46.13
N SER A 49 -38.46 -13.39 46.05
CA SER A 49 -37.62 -13.98 45.00
C SER A 49 -38.26 -13.83 43.60
N SER A 50 -39.59 -13.85 43.51
CA SER A 50 -40.33 -13.60 42.26
C SER A 50 -40.21 -12.15 41.79
N ARG A 51 -40.35 -11.16 42.69
CA ARG A 51 -40.17 -9.72 42.36
C ARG A 51 -38.73 -9.38 41.97
N ILE A 52 -37.76 -9.94 42.67
CA ILE A 52 -36.34 -9.86 42.30
C ILE A 52 -36.13 -10.40 40.88
N SER A 53 -36.74 -11.55 40.59
CA SER A 53 -36.57 -12.23 39.32
C SER A 53 -37.23 -11.52 38.14
N PHE A 54 -38.45 -10.99 38.31
CA PHE A 54 -39.25 -10.46 37.19
C PHE A 54 -39.26 -8.94 37.07
N ILE A 55 -38.82 -8.20 38.10
CA ILE A 55 -38.80 -6.73 38.07
C ILE A 55 -37.35 -6.22 38.22
N TRP A 56 -36.70 -6.57 39.32
CA TRP A 56 -35.42 -5.95 39.67
C TRP A 56 -34.29 -6.37 38.72
N SER A 57 -34.27 -7.65 38.31
CA SER A 57 -33.31 -8.16 37.32
C SER A 57 -33.27 -7.33 36.03
N PHE A 58 -34.41 -6.87 35.53
CA PHE A 58 -34.49 -6.03 34.33
C PHE A 58 -33.85 -4.66 34.55
N GLN A 59 -34.05 -4.05 35.72
CA GLN A 59 -33.38 -2.78 36.06
C GLN A 59 -31.87 -2.94 36.22
N VAL A 60 -31.40 -4.08 36.76
CA VAL A 60 -29.96 -4.41 36.82
C VAL A 60 -29.37 -4.50 35.41
N LYS A 61 -30.11 -5.06 34.45
CA LYS A 61 -29.70 -5.06 33.05
C LYS A 61 -29.67 -3.65 32.45
N ASP A 62 -30.68 -2.83 32.71
CA ASP A 62 -30.77 -1.47 32.16
C ASP A 62 -29.63 -0.58 32.67
N ILE A 63 -29.27 -0.70 33.95
CA ILE A 63 -28.11 0.02 34.50
C ILE A 63 -26.79 -0.51 33.96
N ALA A 64 -26.68 -1.82 33.67
CA ALA A 64 -25.51 -2.38 32.99
C ALA A 64 -25.33 -1.79 31.59
N ILE A 65 -26.43 -1.64 30.83
CA ILE A 65 -26.43 -0.99 29.52
C ILE A 65 -26.01 0.47 29.65
N LEU A 66 -26.54 1.20 30.64
CA LEU A 66 -26.16 2.58 30.92
C LEU A 66 -24.64 2.70 31.17
N PHE A 67 -24.06 1.86 32.03
CA PHE A 67 -22.63 1.89 32.30
C PHE A 67 -21.79 1.63 31.06
N ARG A 68 -22.15 0.64 30.26
CA ARG A 68 -21.47 0.32 29.00
C ARG A 68 -21.46 1.51 28.04
N ASP A 69 -22.63 2.09 27.80
CA ASP A 69 -22.80 3.19 26.85
C ASP A 69 -22.06 4.44 27.34
N SER A 70 -22.07 4.68 28.65
CA SER A 70 -21.32 5.76 29.30
C SER A 70 -19.81 5.61 29.13
N VAL A 71 -19.27 4.41 29.34
CA VAL A 71 -17.83 4.12 29.17
C VAL A 71 -17.40 4.28 27.71
N ILE A 72 -18.21 3.81 26.75
CA ILE A 72 -17.91 3.98 25.31
C ILE A 72 -17.93 5.47 24.93
N ARG A 73 -18.89 6.23 25.43
CA ARG A 73 -19.02 7.66 25.12
C ARG A 73 -17.94 8.51 25.78
N LEU A 74 -17.56 8.20 27.03
CA LEU A 74 -16.40 8.80 27.69
C LEU A 74 -15.11 8.52 26.93
N LEU A 75 -14.90 7.28 26.45
CA LEU A 75 -13.72 6.94 25.65
C LEU A 75 -13.62 7.79 24.39
N ARG A 76 -14.73 7.95 23.66
CA ARG A 76 -14.80 8.84 22.50
C ARG A 76 -14.44 10.28 22.86
N LEU A 77 -15.00 10.80 23.95
CA LEU A 77 -14.81 12.18 24.38
C LEU A 77 -13.38 12.46 24.84
N GLU A 78 -12.77 11.54 25.60
CA GLU A 78 -11.37 11.65 26.02
C GLU A 78 -10.42 11.68 24.81
N GLN A 79 -10.66 10.87 23.78
CA GLN A 79 -9.81 10.90 22.57
C GLN A 79 -10.03 12.18 21.75
N LEU A 80 -11.25 12.71 21.68
CA LEU A 80 -11.52 14.02 21.05
C LEU A 80 -10.85 15.17 21.81
N HIS A 81 -10.80 15.09 23.13
CA HIS A 81 -10.11 16.05 23.99
C HIS A 81 -8.59 16.00 23.80
N LYS A 82 -7.97 14.81 23.81
CA LYS A 82 -6.53 14.61 23.53
C LYS A 82 -6.12 15.15 22.15
N ASP A 83 -7.02 15.10 21.18
CA ASP A 83 -6.82 15.64 19.84
C ASP A 83 -7.18 17.13 19.71
N ASN A 84 -7.46 17.84 20.81
CA ASN A 84 -7.84 19.25 20.86
C ASN A 84 -9.09 19.60 20.03
N LEU A 85 -10.01 18.65 19.82
CA LEU A 85 -11.30 18.87 19.16
C LEU A 85 -12.42 19.21 20.13
N LYS A 86 -12.20 18.97 21.43
CA LYS A 86 -13.09 19.29 22.53
C LYS A 86 -12.35 20.01 23.64
N THR A 87 -13.01 20.97 24.27
CA THR A 87 -12.46 21.77 25.36
C THR A 87 -12.61 21.07 26.71
N ASP A 88 -11.77 21.43 27.69
CA ASP A 88 -11.89 20.94 29.07
C ASP A 88 -13.30 21.16 29.64
N LYS A 89 -13.92 22.31 29.33
CA LYS A 89 -15.27 22.66 29.77
C LYS A 89 -16.33 21.69 29.25
N GLU A 90 -16.22 21.26 28.00
CA GLU A 90 -17.16 20.29 27.41
C GLU A 90 -16.99 18.89 28.04
N LEU A 91 -15.77 18.52 28.40
CA LEU A 91 -15.47 17.28 29.11
C LEU A 91 -16.06 17.30 30.53
N GLU A 92 -15.80 18.37 31.28
CA GLU A 92 -16.32 18.57 32.64
C GLU A 92 -17.86 18.61 32.66
N GLN A 93 -18.48 19.32 31.71
CA GLN A 93 -19.94 19.37 31.61
C GLN A 93 -20.54 17.99 31.37
N TYR A 94 -19.96 17.20 30.45
CA TYR A 94 -20.43 15.84 30.19
C TYR A 94 -20.24 14.93 31.40
N GLN A 95 -19.13 15.07 32.15
CA GLN A 95 -18.92 14.33 33.39
C GLN A 95 -19.98 14.69 34.45
N ILE A 96 -20.34 15.96 34.61
CA ILE A 96 -21.39 16.38 35.54
C ILE A 96 -22.75 15.80 35.13
N GLU A 97 -23.11 15.88 33.85
CA GLU A 97 -24.35 15.31 33.33
C GLU A 97 -24.39 13.79 33.55
N LEU A 98 -23.29 13.10 33.24
CA LEU A 98 -23.16 11.66 33.42
C LEU A 98 -23.25 11.25 34.89
N TYR A 99 -22.62 12.01 35.80
CA TYR A 99 -22.71 11.80 37.24
C TYR A 99 -24.17 11.77 37.69
N ASN A 100 -24.93 12.79 37.31
CA ASN A 100 -26.33 12.94 37.71
C ASN A 100 -27.18 11.78 37.19
N VAL A 101 -26.98 11.38 35.92
CA VAL A 101 -27.71 10.25 35.33
C VAL A 101 -27.38 8.93 36.05
N ILE A 102 -26.10 8.63 36.30
CA ILE A 102 -25.69 7.42 37.01
C ILE A 102 -26.19 7.44 38.45
N HIS A 103 -26.14 8.58 39.13
CA HIS A 103 -26.58 8.69 40.52
C HIS A 103 -28.10 8.47 40.65
N VAL A 104 -28.89 9.06 39.75
CA VAL A 104 -30.34 8.85 39.74
C VAL A 104 -30.66 7.39 39.44
N ALA A 105 -30.07 6.82 38.39
CA ALA A 105 -30.32 5.43 38.00
C ALA A 105 -29.91 4.41 39.08
N THR A 106 -28.74 4.60 39.72
CA THR A 106 -28.30 3.69 40.79
C THR A 106 -29.21 3.75 42.02
N ASN A 107 -29.72 4.93 42.37
CA ASN A 107 -30.70 5.07 43.46
C ASN A 107 -32.04 4.43 43.12
N GLU A 108 -32.56 4.62 41.91
CA GLU A 108 -33.83 3.99 41.47
C GLU A 108 -33.77 2.46 41.54
N VAL A 109 -32.63 1.86 41.15
CA VAL A 109 -32.39 0.41 41.26
C VAL A 109 -32.37 -0.05 42.71
N LEU A 110 -31.74 0.73 43.61
CA LEU A 110 -31.67 0.42 45.04
C LEU A 110 -33.03 0.58 45.75
N ASP A 111 -33.79 1.61 45.38
CA ASP A 111 -35.14 1.84 45.90
C ASP A 111 -36.09 0.73 45.45
N THR A 112 -35.99 0.31 44.18
CA THR A 112 -36.79 -0.82 43.66
C THR A 112 -36.45 -2.12 44.37
N TYR A 113 -35.16 -2.39 44.65
CA TYR A 113 -34.77 -3.53 45.48
C TYR A 113 -35.40 -3.47 46.87
N GLY A 114 -35.39 -2.29 47.51
CA GLY A 114 -36.04 -2.07 48.82
C GLY A 114 -37.55 -2.33 48.78
N ASN A 115 -38.21 -1.94 47.70
CA ASN A 115 -39.65 -2.14 47.50
C ASN A 115 -40.03 -3.59 47.15
N CYS A 116 -39.06 -4.46 46.84
CA CYS A 116 -39.32 -5.89 46.62
C CYS A 116 -39.79 -6.61 47.90
N TYR A 117 -39.58 -6.03 49.09
CA TYR A 117 -40.07 -6.55 50.37
C TYR A 117 -41.58 -6.35 50.61
N ASP A 118 -42.26 -5.58 49.76
CA ASP A 118 -43.69 -5.30 49.89
C ASP A 118 -44.55 -6.56 49.62
N ARG A 119 -45.55 -6.82 50.49
CA ARG A 119 -46.28 -8.10 50.61
C ARG A 119 -47.53 -8.19 49.72
N ASN A 120 -47.55 -7.49 48.59
CA ASN A 120 -48.70 -7.54 47.69
C ASN A 120 -48.66 -8.82 46.84
N ASP A 121 -49.45 -9.83 47.21
CA ASP A 121 -49.43 -11.20 46.64
C ASP A 121 -50.08 -11.34 45.25
N ASP A 122 -50.87 -10.35 44.82
CA ASP A 122 -51.64 -10.47 43.56
C ASP A 122 -50.77 -10.44 42.29
N LEU A 123 -49.61 -9.77 42.32
CA LEU A 123 -48.66 -9.72 41.21
C LEU A 123 -47.97 -11.07 40.92
N ASN A 124 -47.82 -11.94 41.93
CA ASN A 124 -47.13 -13.22 41.75
C ASN A 124 -47.94 -14.25 40.97
N LYS A 125 -49.28 -14.13 40.97
CA LYS A 125 -50.16 -15.06 40.25
C LYS A 125 -49.94 -14.99 38.73
N GLU A 126 -49.55 -13.83 38.21
CA GLU A 126 -49.28 -13.64 36.77
C GLU A 126 -47.95 -14.26 36.31
N TRP A 127 -47.00 -14.47 37.22
CA TRP A 127 -45.65 -14.96 36.91
C TRP A 127 -45.46 -16.46 37.17
N GLN A 128 -46.39 -17.13 37.85
CA GLN A 128 -46.32 -18.56 38.19
C GLN A 128 -46.13 -19.49 36.97
N HIS A 129 -46.62 -19.08 35.80
CA HIS A 129 -46.51 -19.84 34.55
C HIS A 129 -45.39 -19.35 33.62
N GLN A 130 -44.63 -18.34 34.05
CA GLN A 130 -43.53 -17.77 33.27
C GLN A 130 -42.19 -18.38 33.68
N THR A 131 -41.26 -18.47 32.73
CA THR A 131 -39.88 -18.91 33.03
C THR A 131 -39.13 -17.78 33.73
N ASN A 132 -38.41 -18.09 34.81
CA ASN A 132 -37.58 -17.12 35.51
C ASN A 132 -36.56 -16.48 34.53
N PRO A 133 -36.59 -15.15 34.31
CA PRO A 133 -35.72 -14.49 33.34
C PRO A 133 -34.33 -14.18 33.91
N SER A 134 -34.12 -14.31 35.22
CA SER A 134 -32.87 -13.93 35.90
C SER A 134 -31.62 -14.65 35.38
N PRO A 135 -31.62 -15.97 35.09
CA PRO A 135 -30.43 -16.63 34.55
C PRO A 135 -30.00 -16.04 33.19
N VAL A 136 -30.97 -15.73 32.33
CA VAL A 136 -30.72 -15.08 31.04
C VAL A 136 -30.20 -13.67 31.23
N ILE A 137 -30.74 -12.94 32.20
CA ILE A 137 -30.29 -11.58 32.53
C ILE A 137 -28.87 -11.59 33.10
N ILE A 138 -28.52 -12.51 33.99
CA ILE A 138 -27.16 -12.65 34.52
C ILE A 138 -26.17 -12.93 33.38
N GLU A 139 -26.52 -13.80 32.42
CA GLU A 139 -25.69 -14.03 31.23
C GLU A 139 -25.51 -12.74 30.41
N GLN A 140 -26.58 -11.95 30.23
CA GLN A 140 -26.54 -10.68 29.51
C GLN A 140 -25.67 -9.64 30.24
N VAL A 141 -25.79 -9.51 31.56
CA VAL A 141 -24.97 -8.58 32.37
C VAL A 141 -23.50 -9.00 32.31
N ASN A 142 -23.19 -10.30 32.39
CA ASN A 142 -21.82 -10.80 32.21
C ASN A 142 -21.25 -10.49 30.81
N LYS A 143 -22.06 -10.59 29.75
CA LYS A 143 -21.65 -10.14 28.41
C LYS A 143 -21.36 -8.64 28.38
N ILE A 144 -22.16 -7.83 29.06
CA ILE A 144 -21.96 -6.38 29.17
C ILE A 144 -20.69 -6.05 29.96
N ILE A 145 -20.42 -6.73 31.08
CA ILE A 145 -19.18 -6.61 31.85
C ILE A 145 -17.97 -6.87 30.95
N ASN A 146 -18.02 -7.92 30.12
CA ASN A 146 -16.96 -8.23 29.16
C ASN A 146 -16.80 -7.13 28.09
N GLN A 147 -17.89 -6.49 27.66
CA GLN A 147 -17.84 -5.33 26.75
C GLN A 147 -17.15 -4.14 27.43
N ILE A 148 -17.47 -3.83 28.70
CA ILE A 148 -16.81 -2.77 29.48
C ILE A 148 -15.31 -3.06 29.63
N LYS A 149 -14.94 -4.29 30.02
CA LYS A 149 -13.54 -4.75 30.11
C LYS A 149 -12.80 -4.59 28.78
N SER A 150 -13.46 -4.91 27.66
CA SER A 150 -12.89 -4.72 26.32
C SER A 150 -12.65 -3.25 25.99
N THR A 151 -13.62 -2.37 26.27
CA THR A 151 -13.50 -0.93 26.02
C THR A 151 -12.37 -0.30 26.84
N GLN A 152 -12.24 -0.70 28.11
CA GLN A 152 -11.15 -0.28 28.99
C GLN A 152 -9.77 -0.67 28.44
N ARG A 153 -9.61 -1.91 27.95
CA ARG A 153 -8.36 -2.36 27.32
C ARG A 153 -8.05 -1.58 26.04
N SER A 154 -9.07 -1.21 25.28
CA SER A 154 -8.90 -0.39 24.08
C SER A 154 -8.38 1.00 24.39
N GLN A 155 -8.73 1.61 25.53
CA GLN A 155 -8.20 2.92 25.92
C GLN A 155 -6.67 2.94 26.01
N LEU A 156 -6.07 1.95 26.68
CA LEU A 156 -4.61 1.85 26.80
C LEU A 156 -3.92 1.68 25.43
N LYS A 157 -4.57 0.95 24.51
CA LYS A 157 -4.07 0.80 23.14
C LYS A 157 -4.15 2.11 22.37
N LEU A 158 -5.27 2.83 22.49
CA LEU A 158 -5.47 4.13 21.84
C LEU A 158 -4.48 5.16 22.35
N ASP A 159 -4.22 5.21 23.65
CA ASP A 159 -3.29 6.18 24.25
C ASP A 159 -1.85 5.99 23.75
N LYS A 160 -1.39 4.73 23.67
CA LYS A 160 -0.09 4.42 23.05
C LYS A 160 -0.06 4.78 21.57
N LEU A 161 -1.16 4.61 20.86
CA LEU A 161 -1.25 4.99 19.44
C LEU A 161 -1.23 6.51 19.26
N THR A 162 -1.85 7.26 20.16
CA THR A 162 -1.82 8.73 20.15
C THR A 162 -0.38 9.25 20.28
N GLU A 163 0.44 8.65 21.15
CA GLU A 163 1.87 8.97 21.28
C GLU A 163 2.63 8.65 19.98
N LYS A 164 2.49 7.42 19.46
CA LYS A 164 3.10 7.02 18.18
C LYS A 164 2.70 7.92 17.01
N PHE A 165 1.44 8.37 16.96
CA PHE A 165 0.95 9.28 15.92
C PHE A 165 1.51 10.70 16.08
N SER A 166 1.73 11.13 17.32
CA SER A 166 2.40 12.39 17.60
C SER A 166 3.84 12.37 17.09
N ASP A 167 4.58 11.31 17.41
CA ASP A 167 5.97 11.13 16.96
C ASP A 167 6.06 11.05 15.44
N TYR A 168 5.23 10.19 14.83
CA TYR A 168 5.17 10.01 13.38
C TYR A 168 4.84 11.32 12.64
N ARG A 169 3.88 12.10 13.16
CA ARG A 169 3.55 13.42 12.62
C ARG A 169 4.70 14.41 12.79
N SER A 170 5.35 14.42 13.95
CA SER A 170 6.46 15.32 14.24
C SER A 170 7.64 15.07 13.28
N SER A 171 7.94 13.81 12.96
CA SER A 171 8.95 13.46 11.94
C SER A 171 8.60 14.03 10.56
N TYR A 172 7.34 13.90 10.10
CA TYR A 172 6.94 14.50 8.82
C TYR A 172 7.04 16.02 8.83
N LEU A 173 6.64 16.67 9.93
CA LEU A 173 6.73 18.13 10.08
C LEU A 173 8.18 18.59 10.06
N GLU A 174 9.08 17.93 10.80
CA GLU A 174 10.51 18.23 10.82
C GLU A 174 11.14 18.11 9.42
N HIS A 175 10.80 17.04 8.68
CA HIS A 175 11.27 16.88 7.31
C HIS A 175 10.73 17.93 6.34
N MET A 176 9.49 18.41 6.54
CA MET A 176 8.95 19.53 5.77
C MET A 176 9.65 20.84 6.15
N ASP A 177 9.94 21.08 7.44
CA ASP A 177 10.64 22.27 7.93
C ASP A 177 12.08 22.36 7.40
N GLN A 178 12.82 21.24 7.39
CA GLN A 178 14.16 21.17 6.80
C GLN A 178 14.18 21.62 5.33
N ARG A 179 13.12 21.32 4.57
CA ARG A 179 12.99 21.74 3.15
C ARG A 179 12.69 23.22 3.02
N ILE A 180 11.80 23.75 3.86
CA ILE A 180 11.54 25.19 3.92
C ILE A 180 12.83 25.93 4.26
N GLU A 181 13.59 25.47 5.25
CA GLU A 181 14.86 26.08 5.65
C GLU A 181 15.89 26.01 4.52
N SER A 182 16.03 24.86 3.86
CA SER A 182 16.92 24.67 2.71
C SER A 182 16.58 25.63 1.57
N MET A 183 15.28 25.81 1.31
CA MET A 183 14.79 26.74 0.30
C MET A 183 15.10 28.20 0.70
N SER A 184 14.84 28.60 1.93
CA SER A 184 15.15 29.96 2.39
C SER A 184 16.66 30.24 2.38
N MET A 185 17.50 29.23 2.65
CA MET A 185 18.95 29.37 2.60
C MET A 185 19.46 29.66 1.18
N LEU A 186 18.94 28.95 0.17
CA LEU A 186 19.34 29.15 -1.23
C LEU A 186 18.98 30.56 -1.72
N GLU A 187 17.79 31.06 -1.37
CA GLU A 187 17.38 32.42 -1.67
C GLU A 187 18.33 33.45 -1.06
N ARG A 188 18.60 33.32 0.25
CA ARG A 188 19.46 34.24 0.98
C ARG A 188 20.85 34.32 0.37
N LYS A 189 21.39 33.20 -0.11
CA LYS A 189 22.68 33.17 -0.81
C LYS A 189 22.66 33.89 -2.16
N LEU A 190 21.59 33.73 -2.94
CA LEU A 190 21.42 34.46 -4.22
C LEU A 190 21.25 35.97 -3.99
N VAL A 191 20.48 36.36 -2.98
CA VAL A 191 20.32 37.78 -2.59
C VAL A 191 21.66 38.37 -2.15
N ASN A 192 22.41 37.68 -1.29
CA ASN A 192 23.74 38.13 -0.87
C ASN A 192 24.72 38.25 -2.05
N LEU A 193 24.66 37.33 -3.03
CA LEU A 193 25.48 37.44 -4.25
C LEU A 193 25.11 38.68 -5.06
N LYS A 194 23.81 38.97 -5.18
CA LYS A 194 23.32 40.17 -5.86
C LYS A 194 23.75 41.45 -5.15
N GLU A 195 23.56 41.53 -3.83
CA GLU A 195 23.94 42.71 -3.03
C GLU A 195 25.44 43.03 -3.19
N LYS A 196 26.30 42.01 -3.20
CA LYS A 196 27.73 42.19 -3.45
C LYS A 196 28.07 42.66 -4.86
N ILE A 197 27.33 42.23 -5.89
CA ILE A 197 27.47 42.78 -7.24
C ILE A 197 26.96 44.23 -7.27
N ASP A 198 25.93 44.53 -6.47
CA ASP A 198 25.33 45.86 -6.35
C ASP A 198 26.18 46.86 -5.55
N GLU A 199 27.13 46.40 -4.73
CA GLU A 199 28.10 47.24 -4.01
C GLU A 199 29.27 47.73 -4.90
N GLU A 200 29.45 47.16 -6.09
CA GLU A 200 30.54 47.52 -7.02
C GLU A 200 30.14 48.71 -7.94
N ASP A 201 31.15 49.44 -8.42
CA ASP A 201 31.02 50.54 -9.39
C ASP A 201 30.36 50.07 -10.71
N GLU A 202 29.80 50.99 -11.52
CA GLU A 202 29.12 50.67 -12.80
C GLU A 202 29.97 49.83 -13.77
N LYS A 203 31.30 49.91 -13.61
CA LYS A 203 32.31 49.19 -14.38
C LYS A 203 33.19 48.41 -13.43
N ILE A 204 33.15 47.08 -13.54
CA ILE A 204 33.87 46.18 -12.63
C ILE A 204 35.23 45.81 -13.24
N GLY A 205 36.30 46.08 -12.50
CA GLY A 205 37.69 45.82 -12.93
C GLY A 205 38.13 44.36 -12.73
N LYS A 206 39.26 43.99 -13.35
CA LYS A 206 39.82 42.63 -13.37
C LYS A 206 40.00 42.00 -11.98
N SER A 207 40.46 42.76 -10.98
CA SER A 207 40.69 42.27 -9.61
C SER A 207 39.39 41.95 -8.85
N GLN A 208 38.30 42.68 -9.14
CA GLN A 208 36.97 42.46 -8.58
C GLN A 208 36.28 41.27 -9.26
N LEU A 209 36.45 41.12 -10.58
CA LEU A 209 35.94 39.97 -11.33
C LEU A 209 36.50 38.63 -10.83
N VAL A 210 37.79 38.59 -10.48
CA VAL A 210 38.42 37.39 -9.89
C VAL A 210 37.83 37.06 -8.51
N LYS A 211 37.52 38.07 -7.68
CA LYS A 211 36.87 37.85 -6.38
C LYS A 211 35.43 37.34 -6.53
N LEU A 212 34.69 37.87 -7.50
CA LEU A 212 33.33 37.42 -7.81
C LEU A 212 33.31 35.98 -8.33
N ASP A 213 34.25 35.60 -9.20
CA ASP A 213 34.38 34.22 -9.69
C ASP A 213 34.70 33.22 -8.56
N LEU A 214 35.59 33.58 -7.63
CA LEU A 214 35.87 32.77 -6.44
C LEU A 214 34.64 32.59 -5.54
N GLN A 215 33.83 33.64 -5.37
CA GLN A 215 32.60 33.55 -4.58
C GLN A 215 31.54 32.69 -5.26
N ILE A 216 31.41 32.80 -6.59
CA ILE A 216 30.54 31.93 -7.39
C ILE A 216 31.04 30.47 -7.29
N GLY A 217 32.35 30.25 -7.34
CA GLY A 217 32.97 28.93 -7.17
C GLY A 217 32.66 28.31 -5.81
N ASN A 218 32.77 29.07 -4.72
CA ASN A 218 32.40 28.60 -3.37
C ASN A 218 30.90 28.28 -3.27
N LEU A 219 30.04 29.14 -3.84
CA LEU A 219 28.61 28.91 -3.87
C LEU A 219 28.25 27.64 -4.67
N LEU A 220 28.90 27.42 -5.82
CA LEU A 220 28.74 26.20 -6.63
C LEU A 220 29.15 24.96 -5.84
N GLN A 221 30.31 24.98 -5.18
CA GLN A 221 30.79 23.86 -4.38
C GLN A 221 29.86 23.54 -3.20
N GLU A 222 29.31 24.57 -2.54
CA GLU A 222 28.31 24.39 -1.47
C GLU A 222 26.97 23.86 -1.98
N LEU A 223 26.55 24.24 -3.19
CA LEU A 223 25.34 23.72 -3.82
C LEU A 223 25.53 22.27 -4.27
N GLU A 224 26.65 21.94 -4.92
CA GLU A 224 26.97 20.57 -5.35
C GLU A 224 27.09 19.61 -4.17
N ASN A 225 27.71 20.05 -3.06
CA ASN A 225 27.79 19.28 -1.82
C ASN A 225 26.53 19.38 -0.94
N GLY A 226 25.53 20.17 -1.35
CA GLY A 226 24.41 20.60 -0.51
C GLY A 226 23.24 19.61 -0.42
N ILE A 227 22.88 19.33 0.83
CA ILE A 227 21.64 18.77 1.41
C ILE A 227 21.06 17.55 0.67
N ILE A 228 21.50 16.37 1.11
CA ILE A 228 20.78 15.12 0.86
C ILE A 228 19.57 15.12 1.80
N PHE A 229 18.37 15.30 1.25
CA PHE A 229 17.16 15.12 2.05
C PHE A 229 17.02 13.65 2.43
N SER A 230 16.81 13.39 3.72
CA SER A 230 16.41 12.06 4.16
C SER A 230 15.11 11.66 3.43
N PRO A 231 15.10 10.49 2.75
CA PRO A 231 13.91 9.96 2.12
C PRO A 231 12.76 9.80 3.11
N TYR A 232 11.56 10.23 2.74
CA TYR A 232 10.33 10.00 3.52
C TYR A 232 10.04 8.51 3.78
N GLN A 233 10.66 7.63 3.01
CA GLN A 233 10.58 6.17 3.14
C GLN A 233 11.15 5.65 4.47
N PHE A 234 11.95 6.46 5.16
CA PHE A 234 12.47 6.13 6.48
C PHE A 234 11.52 6.51 7.62
N ILE A 235 10.48 7.30 7.35
CA ILE A 235 9.44 7.60 8.33
C ILE A 235 8.43 6.45 8.33
N VAL A 236 8.61 5.51 9.24
CA VAL A 236 7.78 4.31 9.36
C VAL A 236 7.01 4.35 10.67
N LEU A 237 5.72 4.01 10.62
CA LEU A 237 4.93 3.78 11.82
C LEU A 237 5.23 2.35 12.31
N GLU A 238 5.97 2.23 13.40
CA GLU A 238 6.38 0.93 13.95
C GLU A 238 5.22 0.16 14.61
N ASP A 239 5.16 -1.15 14.34
CA ASP A 239 4.39 -2.19 15.04
C ASP A 239 3.03 -1.73 15.58
N VAL A 240 2.02 -1.76 14.70
CA VAL A 240 0.63 -1.56 15.08
C VAL A 240 -0.23 -2.72 14.62
N ASP A 241 -0.73 -3.50 15.57
CA ASP A 241 -1.68 -4.59 15.33
C ASP A 241 -3.03 -4.08 14.80
N LYS A 242 -3.80 -4.99 14.20
CA LYS A 242 -5.21 -4.77 13.87
C LYS A 242 -5.99 -4.35 15.12
N LEU A 243 -6.63 -3.19 15.06
CA LEU A 243 -7.39 -2.62 16.17
C LEU A 243 -8.88 -2.92 15.99
N LYS A 244 -9.47 -3.60 16.98
CA LYS A 244 -10.92 -3.74 17.12
C LYS A 244 -11.42 -2.83 18.24
N LEU A 245 -12.27 -1.86 17.91
CA LEU A 245 -12.72 -0.81 18.83
C LEU A 245 -14.25 -0.70 18.84
N ALA A 246 -14.85 -0.56 20.03
CA ALA A 246 -16.24 -0.19 20.19
C ALA A 246 -16.41 1.32 19.95
N VAL A 247 -17.21 1.71 18.95
CA VAL A 247 -17.29 3.10 18.48
C VAL A 247 -18.62 3.77 18.86
N LYS A 248 -19.72 3.02 18.79
CA LYS A 248 -21.07 3.51 19.11
C LYS A 248 -21.97 2.38 19.56
N THR A 249 -23.12 2.74 20.13
CA THR A 249 -24.22 1.83 20.40
C THR A 249 -25.41 2.16 19.51
N THR A 250 -26.09 1.13 19.00
CA THR A 250 -27.26 1.29 18.11
C THR A 250 -28.26 0.18 18.43
N GLY A 251 -29.48 0.56 18.85
CA GLY A 251 -30.52 -0.40 19.22
C GLY A 251 -30.12 -1.38 20.33
N GLY A 252 -29.30 -0.94 21.30
CA GLY A 252 -28.80 -1.79 22.39
C GLY A 252 -27.58 -2.66 22.05
N GLN A 253 -27.15 -2.69 20.78
CA GLN A 253 -25.95 -3.40 20.33
C GLN A 253 -24.73 -2.47 20.28
N VAL A 254 -23.55 -3.03 20.51
CA VAL A 254 -22.27 -2.32 20.35
C VAL A 254 -21.76 -2.50 18.94
N VAL A 255 -21.47 -1.40 18.26
CA VAL A 255 -20.87 -1.39 16.92
C VAL A 255 -19.35 -1.35 17.08
N TYR A 256 -18.69 -2.34 16.48
CA TYR A 256 -17.24 -2.44 16.45
C TYR A 256 -16.69 -2.01 15.07
N LYS A 257 -15.60 -1.24 15.07
CA LYS A 257 -14.75 -1.06 13.89
C LYS A 257 -13.50 -1.93 14.03
N SER A 258 -13.11 -2.57 12.92
CA SER A 258 -11.85 -3.30 12.80
C SER A 258 -10.99 -2.59 11.77
N VAL A 259 -9.87 -2.02 12.19
CA VAL A 259 -8.99 -1.20 11.34
C VAL A 259 -7.57 -1.72 11.42
N ASP A 260 -6.95 -1.91 10.26
CA ASP A 260 -5.51 -2.13 10.16
C ASP A 260 -4.82 -0.76 10.09
N ILE A 261 -4.41 -0.27 11.25
CA ILE A 261 -3.89 1.10 11.39
C ILE A 261 -2.64 1.30 10.54
N LEU A 262 -1.74 0.31 10.51
CA LEU A 262 -0.51 0.40 9.74
C LEU A 262 -0.82 0.50 8.24
N SER A 263 -1.70 -0.37 7.73
CA SER A 263 -2.10 -0.36 6.33
C SER A 263 -2.83 0.92 5.93
N GLU A 264 -3.75 1.41 6.78
CA GLU A 264 -4.51 2.63 6.48
C GLU A 264 -3.65 3.90 6.54
N VAL A 265 -2.80 4.03 7.57
CA VAL A 265 -1.89 5.19 7.70
C VAL A 265 -0.84 5.18 6.60
N SER A 266 -0.21 4.04 6.32
CA SER A 266 0.81 3.93 5.27
C SER A 266 0.23 4.22 3.89
N GLY A 267 -0.98 3.71 3.59
CA GLY A 267 -1.69 4.02 2.36
C GLY A 267 -2.02 5.51 2.25
N TRP A 268 -2.55 6.09 3.34
CA TRP A 268 -2.92 7.50 3.37
C TRP A 268 -1.72 8.44 3.25
N THR A 269 -0.60 8.16 3.94
CA THR A 269 0.62 8.97 3.82
C THR A 269 1.30 8.82 2.47
N SER A 270 1.31 7.60 1.90
CA SER A 270 1.87 7.37 0.57
C SER A 270 1.11 8.16 -0.51
N PHE A 271 -0.23 8.21 -0.40
CA PHE A 271 -1.08 8.92 -1.35
C PHE A 271 -1.07 10.45 -1.13
N ASN A 272 -1.40 10.90 0.08
CA ASN A 272 -1.63 12.32 0.36
C ASN A 272 -0.36 13.11 0.67
N LEU A 273 0.73 12.45 1.08
CA LEU A 273 1.97 13.14 1.48
C LEU A 273 3.14 12.81 0.55
N ALA A 274 3.46 11.53 0.35
CA ALA A 274 4.69 11.16 -0.33
C ALA A 274 4.76 11.61 -1.79
N SER A 275 3.63 11.56 -2.53
CA SER A 275 3.57 12.03 -3.93
C SER A 275 3.78 13.56 -4.03
N PRO A 276 2.96 14.40 -3.37
CA PRO A 276 3.19 15.85 -3.36
C PRO A 276 4.59 16.25 -2.90
N LEU A 277 5.12 15.60 -1.87
CA LEU A 277 6.45 15.90 -1.34
C LEU A 277 7.57 15.53 -2.31
N LYS A 278 7.45 14.44 -3.07
CA LYS A 278 8.40 14.11 -4.15
C LYS A 278 8.34 15.12 -5.29
N THR A 279 7.16 15.60 -5.65
CA THR A 279 7.03 16.68 -6.66
C THR A 279 7.74 17.94 -6.18
N ILE A 280 7.62 18.27 -4.89
CA ILE A 280 8.34 19.39 -4.28
C ILE A 280 9.85 19.14 -4.31
N ASP A 281 10.32 17.96 -3.92
CA ASP A 281 11.75 17.59 -3.96
C ASP A 281 12.33 17.66 -5.38
N ALA A 282 11.61 17.16 -6.38
CA ALA A 282 11.99 17.24 -7.79
C ALA A 282 12.07 18.68 -8.28
N LYS A 283 11.12 19.54 -7.87
CA LYS A 283 11.15 20.98 -8.20
C LYS A 283 12.30 21.71 -7.52
N ILE A 284 12.58 21.39 -6.25
CA ILE A 284 13.73 21.96 -5.52
C ILE A 284 15.04 21.55 -6.22
N ASN A 285 15.18 20.28 -6.60
CA ASN A 285 16.37 19.79 -7.31
C ASN A 285 16.50 20.39 -8.71
N GLY A 286 15.43 20.45 -9.50
CA GLY A 286 15.44 21.08 -10.81
C GLY A 286 15.78 22.58 -10.75
N TYR A 287 15.30 23.28 -9.72
CA TYR A 287 15.67 24.67 -9.50
C TYR A 287 17.14 24.81 -9.08
N LYS A 288 17.62 23.95 -8.18
CA LYS A 288 19.04 23.88 -7.78
C LYS A 288 19.95 23.69 -8.99
N GLU A 289 19.63 22.75 -9.88
CA GLU A 289 20.36 22.51 -11.13
C GLU A 289 20.33 23.74 -12.04
N LYS A 290 19.16 24.39 -12.19
CA LYS A 290 19.02 25.63 -12.96
C LYS A 290 19.89 26.77 -12.41
N VAL A 291 19.98 26.91 -11.08
CA VAL A 291 20.88 27.88 -10.44
C VAL A 291 22.34 27.54 -10.71
N ILE A 292 22.73 26.27 -10.56
CA ILE A 292 24.10 25.80 -10.86
C ILE A 292 24.48 26.14 -12.30
N VAL A 293 23.65 25.79 -13.28
CA VAL A 293 23.90 26.08 -14.70
C VAL A 293 24.06 27.58 -14.96
N ASN A 294 23.20 28.41 -14.38
CA ASN A 294 23.28 29.86 -14.55
C ASN A 294 24.51 30.46 -13.86
N LEU A 295 24.87 30.00 -12.66
CA LEU A 295 26.10 30.41 -11.97
C LEU A 295 27.35 30.01 -12.76
N ILE A 296 27.37 28.81 -13.36
CA ILE A 296 28.44 28.37 -14.27
C ILE A 296 28.50 29.29 -15.50
N GLN A 297 27.36 29.67 -16.09
CA GLN A 297 27.33 30.60 -17.22
C GLN A 297 27.87 31.98 -16.84
N ILE A 298 27.55 32.49 -15.64
CA ILE A 298 28.10 33.75 -15.12
C ILE A 298 29.63 33.61 -14.92
N SER A 299 30.08 32.53 -14.27
CA SER A 299 31.52 32.23 -14.09
C SER A 299 32.26 32.14 -15.42
N ASN A 300 31.72 31.42 -16.41
CA ASN A 300 32.33 31.29 -17.73
C ASN A 300 32.38 32.61 -18.49
N ARG A 301 31.36 33.48 -18.35
CA ARG A 301 31.39 34.84 -18.91
C ARG A 301 32.49 35.69 -18.27
N ILE A 302 32.67 35.58 -16.96
CA ILE A 302 33.76 36.26 -16.24
C ILE A 302 35.13 35.73 -16.74
N LYS A 303 35.33 34.42 -16.77
CA LYS A 303 36.58 33.77 -17.22
C LYS A 303 36.94 34.09 -18.67
N ALA A 304 35.99 33.97 -19.61
CA ALA A 304 36.21 34.27 -21.02
C ALA A 304 36.66 35.74 -21.23
N ARG A 305 36.13 36.67 -20.42
CA ARG A 305 36.53 38.08 -20.48
C ARG A 305 37.92 38.32 -19.87
N ILE A 306 38.25 37.64 -18.77
CA ILE A 306 39.58 37.66 -18.15
C ILE A 306 40.65 37.11 -19.12
N GLU A 307 40.34 36.04 -19.86
CA GLU A 307 41.28 35.39 -20.81
C GLU A 307 41.43 36.16 -22.13
N SER A 308 40.41 36.93 -22.54
CA SER A 308 40.41 37.65 -23.82
C SER A 308 41.19 38.99 -23.84
N SER A 309 41.68 39.48 -22.69
CA SER A 309 42.38 40.78 -22.60
C SER A 309 43.80 40.64 -22.05
N ASN A 310 44.78 41.06 -22.85
CA ASN A 310 46.19 41.21 -22.44
C ASN A 310 46.46 42.51 -21.64
N ASN A 311 45.48 43.43 -21.53
CA ASN A 311 45.58 44.69 -20.77
C ASN A 311 44.58 44.76 -19.61
N ASP A 312 44.91 45.54 -18.56
CA ASP A 312 44.15 45.66 -17.30
C ASP A 312 42.84 46.46 -17.38
N GLU A 313 42.52 47.07 -18.53
CA GLU A 313 41.24 47.76 -18.76
C GLU A 313 40.16 46.77 -19.24
N ILE A 314 39.71 45.90 -18.33
CA ILE A 314 38.48 45.12 -18.51
C ILE A 314 37.40 45.81 -17.71
N GLU A 315 36.40 46.39 -18.38
CA GLU A 315 35.23 46.98 -17.76
C GLU A 315 33.98 46.20 -18.21
N ILE A 316 33.34 45.50 -17.27
CA ILE A 316 32.04 44.87 -17.53
C ILE A 316 30.95 45.79 -16.96
N PRO A 317 29.92 46.13 -17.75
CA PRO A 317 28.74 46.81 -17.22
C PRO A 317 28.10 45.96 -16.13
N LYS A 318 27.94 46.53 -14.94
CA LYS A 318 27.28 45.90 -13.79
C LYS A 318 25.97 45.19 -14.14
N SER A 319 25.18 45.78 -15.04
CA SER A 319 23.90 45.22 -15.52
C SER A 319 24.02 43.82 -16.14
N ASP A 320 25.16 43.48 -16.76
CA ASP A 320 25.39 42.18 -17.39
C ASP A 320 25.54 41.04 -16.39
N LEU A 321 25.93 41.36 -15.15
CA LEU A 321 26.09 40.41 -14.03
C LEU A 321 24.88 40.44 -13.08
N THR A 322 24.29 41.61 -12.82
CA THR A 322 23.12 41.74 -11.94
C THR A 322 21.84 41.19 -12.58
N ALA A 323 21.60 41.41 -13.88
CA ALA A 323 20.34 41.02 -14.52
C ALA A 323 20.07 39.50 -14.55
N PRO A 324 21.06 38.61 -14.78
CA PRO A 324 20.89 37.17 -14.67
C PRO A 324 20.58 36.70 -13.23
N VAL A 325 21.26 37.26 -12.22
CA VAL A 325 21.03 36.91 -10.81
C VAL A 325 19.66 37.42 -10.34
N GLN A 326 19.26 38.63 -10.76
CA GLN A 326 17.93 39.16 -10.46
C GLN A 326 16.81 38.32 -11.08
N ARG A 327 16.99 37.81 -12.31
CA ARG A 327 16.04 36.90 -12.95
C ARG A 327 15.90 35.59 -12.18
N LEU A 328 17.01 35.01 -11.73
CA LEU A 328 16.97 33.82 -10.86
C LEU A 328 16.18 34.09 -9.58
N ILE A 329 16.44 35.20 -8.88
CA ILE A 329 15.71 35.52 -7.65
C ILE A 329 14.21 35.72 -7.89
N SER A 330 13.81 36.39 -8.98
CA SER A 330 12.39 36.56 -9.30
C SER A 330 11.73 35.24 -9.69
N GLU A 331 12.39 34.42 -10.50
CA GLU A 331 11.88 33.09 -10.87
C GLU A 331 11.79 32.19 -9.63
N TYR A 332 12.75 32.27 -8.71
CA TYR A 332 12.71 31.55 -7.43
C TYR A 332 11.48 31.88 -6.61
N ARG A 333 11.25 33.18 -6.38
CA ARG A 333 10.12 33.66 -5.59
C ARG A 333 8.81 33.30 -6.24
N GLU A 334 8.69 33.47 -7.55
CA GLU A 334 7.42 33.20 -8.22
C GLU A 334 7.07 31.70 -8.24
N ASP A 335 8.03 30.82 -8.55
CA ASP A 335 7.75 29.39 -8.73
C ASP A 335 7.74 28.60 -7.41
N LEU A 336 8.62 28.91 -6.45
CA LEU A 336 8.74 28.14 -5.21
C LEU A 336 7.93 28.71 -4.05
N GLU A 337 7.73 30.03 -3.97
CA GLU A 337 6.91 30.65 -2.91
C GLU A 337 5.42 30.37 -3.13
N ARG A 338 4.92 30.48 -4.37
CA ARG A 338 3.52 30.16 -4.69
C ARG A 338 3.25 28.66 -4.77
N ASN A 339 4.12 27.86 -5.41
CA ASN A 339 3.77 26.46 -5.68
C ASN A 339 4.40 25.45 -4.70
N GLY A 340 5.51 25.80 -4.02
CA GLY A 340 6.20 24.91 -3.09
C GLY A 340 5.79 25.14 -1.64
N LEU A 341 5.94 26.37 -1.15
CA LEU A 341 5.66 26.72 0.25
C LEU A 341 4.18 26.65 0.61
N GLN A 342 3.29 27.14 -0.26
CA GLN A 342 1.84 27.02 -0.02
C GLN A 342 1.39 25.55 0.02
N LYS A 343 1.91 24.71 -0.89
CA LYS A 343 1.62 23.27 -0.88
C LYS A 343 2.19 22.58 0.36
N LEU A 344 3.40 22.95 0.82
CA LEU A 344 3.94 22.43 2.08
C LEU A 344 3.06 22.81 3.27
N ASP A 345 2.56 24.05 3.33
CA ASP A 345 1.66 24.49 4.40
C ASP A 345 0.29 23.79 4.34
N GLU A 346 -0.25 23.56 3.14
CA GLU A 346 -1.45 22.73 2.93
C GLU A 346 -1.23 21.29 3.42
N LEU A 347 -0.10 20.67 3.09
CA LEU A 347 0.24 19.32 3.55
C LEU A 347 0.40 19.26 5.07
N LYS A 348 1.01 20.26 5.70
CA LYS A 348 1.09 20.38 7.17
C LYS A 348 -0.29 20.47 7.80
N LYS A 349 -1.20 21.25 7.20
CA LYS A 349 -2.59 21.37 7.65
C LYS A 349 -3.35 20.05 7.48
N LEU A 350 -3.19 19.35 6.36
CA LEU A 350 -3.78 18.03 6.10
C LEU A 350 -3.31 16.98 7.11
N LEU A 351 -1.99 16.88 7.31
CA LEU A 351 -1.37 15.99 8.29
C LEU A 351 -1.92 16.26 9.69
N SER A 352 -1.96 17.54 10.08
CA SER A 352 -2.46 17.94 11.39
C SER A 352 -3.96 17.73 11.59
N LYS A 353 -4.76 17.71 10.51
CA LYS A 353 -6.21 17.56 10.56
C LYS A 353 -6.63 16.08 10.62
N TYR A 354 -6.00 15.24 9.80
CA TYR A 354 -6.49 13.88 9.56
C TYR A 354 -5.72 12.80 10.31
N LEU A 355 -4.41 12.96 10.56
CA LEU A 355 -3.63 11.97 11.29
C LEU A 355 -3.84 12.11 12.81
N ARG A 356 -5.04 11.77 13.26
CA ARG A 356 -5.55 11.88 14.64
C ARG A 356 -6.33 10.63 15.02
N ILE A 357 -6.20 10.17 16.27
CA ILE A 357 -6.86 8.94 16.73
C ILE A 357 -8.37 9.10 16.85
N SER A 358 -8.85 10.31 17.15
CA SER A 358 -10.27 10.67 17.16
C SER A 358 -11.00 10.36 15.84
N GLN A 359 -10.28 10.29 14.72
CA GLN A 359 -10.89 9.95 13.43
C GLN A 359 -11.42 8.51 13.37
N LEU A 360 -10.97 7.60 14.25
CA LEU A 360 -11.58 6.27 14.40
C LEU A 360 -13.08 6.35 14.77
N PHE A 361 -13.48 7.44 15.41
CA PHE A 361 -14.87 7.70 15.81
C PHE A 361 -15.67 8.50 14.77
N ASN A 362 -15.11 8.77 13.58
CA ASN A 362 -15.84 9.43 12.52
C ASN A 362 -16.95 8.51 11.95
N GLU A 363 -18.08 9.10 11.56
CA GLU A 363 -19.23 8.39 11.02
C GLU A 363 -19.21 8.27 9.49
N GLU A 364 -18.48 9.16 8.81
CA GLU A 364 -18.41 9.21 7.34
C GLU A 364 -17.40 8.22 6.74
N TYR A 365 -16.35 7.86 7.51
CA TYR A 365 -15.28 6.96 7.06
C TYR A 365 -14.84 6.00 8.16
N ASN A 366 -14.22 4.88 7.75
CA ASN A 366 -13.74 3.85 8.68
C ASN A 366 -12.67 4.40 9.62
N PHE A 367 -11.64 5.05 9.09
CA PHE A 367 -10.63 5.74 9.89
C PHE A 367 -10.10 7.04 9.26
N LEU A 368 -9.53 7.02 8.05
CA LEU A 368 -9.06 8.25 7.38
C LEU A 368 -9.92 8.60 6.16
N PRO A 369 -10.21 9.90 5.91
CA PRO A 369 -10.93 10.30 4.71
C PRO A 369 -10.05 10.04 3.49
N SER A 370 -10.62 9.34 2.51
CA SER A 370 -9.94 8.83 1.32
C SER A 370 -8.64 8.09 1.62
N SER A 371 -8.73 6.97 2.33
CA SER A 371 -8.04 5.77 1.86
C SER A 371 -8.97 5.12 0.83
N ALA A 372 -8.55 4.95 -0.42
CA ALA A 372 -9.33 4.25 -1.46
C ALA A 372 -9.82 2.84 -1.00
N ILE A 373 -9.24 2.33 0.09
CA ILE A 373 -9.55 1.08 0.79
C ILE A 373 -10.94 1.09 1.44
N GLY A 374 -11.37 2.19 2.07
CA GLY A 374 -12.67 2.25 2.76
C GLY A 374 -13.88 2.22 1.81
N GLN A 375 -13.69 2.66 0.56
CA GLN A 375 -14.71 2.56 -0.47
C GLN A 375 -14.79 1.14 -1.06
N LEU A 376 -13.66 0.43 -1.20
CA LEU A 376 -13.63 -0.94 -1.74
C LEU A 376 -14.33 -1.97 -0.85
N THR A 377 -14.23 -1.85 0.48
CA THR A 377 -14.94 -2.76 1.40
C THR A 377 -16.45 -2.49 1.48
N GLY A 378 -16.92 -1.33 1.02
CA GLY A 378 -18.34 -0.96 0.96
C GLY A 378 -19.07 -1.40 -0.31
N PHE A 379 -18.36 -2.00 -1.28
CA PHE A 379 -18.94 -2.54 -2.51
C PHE A 379 -19.24 -4.05 -2.45
N ALA A 380 -18.93 -4.73 -1.35
CA ALA A 380 -19.46 -6.06 -1.08
C ALA A 380 -20.92 -5.96 -0.58
N GLU A 381 -21.82 -6.68 -1.26
CA GLU A 381 -23.26 -6.80 -0.99
C GLU A 381 -24.19 -5.66 -1.42
N LYS A 382 -24.13 -5.28 -2.70
CA LYS A 382 -25.38 -5.00 -3.43
C LYS A 382 -25.72 -6.19 -4.32
N SER A 383 -26.80 -6.88 -3.95
CA SER A 383 -27.30 -8.12 -4.56
C SER A 383 -27.16 -8.17 -6.09
N ASP A 384 -26.48 -9.21 -6.58
CA ASP A 384 -26.27 -9.52 -8.00
C ASP A 384 -27.56 -9.69 -8.82
N LEU A 385 -28.73 -9.73 -8.16
CA LEU A 385 -30.04 -9.93 -8.78
C LEU A 385 -30.65 -8.64 -9.34
N GLN A 386 -30.37 -7.47 -8.76
CA GLN A 386 -30.92 -6.20 -9.25
C GLN A 386 -30.15 -5.63 -10.46
N ARG A 387 -28.88 -6.02 -10.65
CA ARG A 387 -28.04 -5.58 -11.79
C ARG A 387 -28.31 -6.32 -13.11
N ARG A 388 -29.04 -7.45 -13.09
CA ARG A 388 -29.27 -8.31 -14.27
C ARG A 388 -30.55 -7.99 -15.06
N TYR A 389 -31.46 -7.16 -14.54
CA TYR A 389 -32.79 -6.96 -15.14
C TYR A 389 -33.23 -5.48 -15.27
N SER A 390 -32.41 -4.62 -15.87
CA SER A 390 -32.90 -3.31 -16.34
C SER A 390 -33.26 -3.36 -17.84
N PRO A 391 -34.53 -3.09 -18.22
CA PRO A 391 -34.99 -3.11 -19.61
C PRO A 391 -34.20 -2.17 -20.54
N ASP A 392 -33.74 -1.04 -20.00
CA ASP A 392 -32.97 -0.03 -20.75
C ASP A 392 -31.59 -0.53 -21.21
N ARG A 393 -31.03 -1.51 -20.49
CA ARG A 393 -29.72 -2.10 -20.83
C ARG A 393 -29.80 -3.07 -22.00
N ILE A 394 -30.91 -3.81 -22.11
CA ILE A 394 -31.16 -4.71 -23.25
C ILE A 394 -31.30 -3.88 -24.54
N ARG A 395 -31.97 -2.73 -24.45
CA ARG A 395 -32.13 -1.81 -25.59
C ARG A 395 -30.81 -1.19 -26.04
N THR A 396 -29.93 -0.81 -25.10
CA THR A 396 -28.58 -0.30 -25.42
C THR A 396 -27.65 -1.39 -25.93
N ILE A 397 -27.72 -2.62 -25.41
CA ILE A 397 -26.97 -3.76 -25.94
C ILE A 397 -27.36 -4.07 -27.39
N ILE A 398 -28.66 -4.02 -27.73
CA ILE A 398 -29.13 -4.26 -29.10
C ILE A 398 -28.73 -3.10 -30.03
N ALA A 399 -28.83 -1.86 -29.57
CA ALA A 399 -28.40 -0.68 -30.33
C ALA A 399 -26.89 -0.69 -30.60
N ASP A 400 -26.08 -1.02 -29.60
CA ASP A 400 -24.62 -1.14 -29.73
C ASP A 400 -24.22 -2.33 -30.61
N PHE A 401 -24.97 -3.44 -30.56
CA PHE A 401 -24.76 -4.58 -31.43
C PHE A 401 -25.07 -4.24 -32.90
N LEU A 402 -26.18 -3.55 -33.16
CA LEU A 402 -26.54 -3.09 -34.51
C LEU A 402 -25.53 -2.06 -35.04
N ASN A 403 -25.12 -1.10 -34.21
CA ASN A 403 -24.11 -0.10 -34.59
C ASN A 403 -22.73 -0.74 -34.85
N ARG A 404 -22.35 -1.79 -34.09
CA ARG A 404 -21.11 -2.55 -34.35
C ARG A 404 -21.18 -3.38 -35.63
N ILE A 405 -22.32 -3.98 -35.97
CA ILE A 405 -22.47 -4.72 -37.23
C ILE A 405 -22.41 -3.77 -38.43
N PHE A 406 -23.05 -2.60 -38.35
CA PHE A 406 -23.04 -1.62 -39.45
C PHE A 406 -21.69 -0.91 -39.62
N ASN A 407 -20.96 -0.62 -38.54
CA ASN A 407 -19.66 0.05 -38.61
C ASN A 407 -18.46 -0.90 -38.84
N SER A 408 -18.59 -2.20 -38.56
CA SER A 408 -17.50 -3.17 -38.74
C SER A 408 -17.22 -3.59 -40.20
N TYR A 409 -18.02 -3.09 -41.15
CA TYR A 409 -17.83 -3.32 -42.58
C TYR A 409 -17.02 -2.22 -43.30
N SER A 410 -16.82 -1.04 -42.70
CA SER A 410 -16.32 0.13 -43.45
C SER A 410 -14.89 0.61 -43.14
N LYS A 411 -14.18 0.06 -42.13
CA LYS A 411 -12.76 0.42 -41.87
C LYS A 411 -11.91 -0.71 -41.28
N LYS A 412 -11.74 -1.82 -42.01
CA LYS A 412 -10.63 -2.75 -41.74
C LYS A 412 -9.45 -2.44 -42.65
N GLU A 413 -8.80 -1.30 -42.43
CA GLU A 413 -7.42 -1.16 -42.92
C GLU A 413 -6.57 -2.23 -42.24
N LEU A 414 -5.88 -3.05 -43.05
CA LEU A 414 -4.98 -4.08 -42.55
C LEU A 414 -3.79 -3.41 -41.86
N VAL A 415 -3.87 -3.25 -40.54
CA VAL A 415 -2.75 -2.73 -39.75
C VAL A 415 -1.56 -3.68 -39.89
N THR A 416 -0.42 -3.14 -40.32
CA THR A 416 0.83 -3.90 -40.45
C THR A 416 1.37 -4.30 -39.07
N ALA A 417 2.20 -5.35 -38.99
CA ALA A 417 2.85 -5.72 -37.73
C ALA A 417 3.59 -4.54 -37.08
N SER A 418 4.23 -3.69 -37.89
CA SER A 418 4.91 -2.47 -37.44
C SER A 418 3.94 -1.43 -36.84
N GLY A 419 2.72 -1.31 -37.39
CA GLY A 419 1.69 -0.42 -36.85
C GLY A 419 1.21 -0.88 -35.47
N PHE A 420 1.01 -2.20 -35.28
CA PHE A 420 0.70 -2.76 -33.97
C PHE A 420 1.83 -2.52 -32.96
N ILE A 421 3.08 -2.78 -33.36
CA ILE A 421 4.26 -2.56 -32.51
C ILE A 421 4.38 -1.09 -32.12
N LYS A 422 4.22 -0.16 -33.07
CA LYS A 422 4.24 1.28 -32.79
C LYS A 422 3.19 1.65 -31.75
N ASN A 423 1.96 1.14 -31.87
CA ASN A 423 0.87 1.47 -30.95
C ASN A 423 1.06 0.88 -29.55
N VAL A 424 1.75 -0.26 -29.43
CA VAL A 424 2.12 -0.82 -28.13
C VAL A 424 3.24 -0.01 -27.47
N ILE A 425 4.16 0.57 -28.23
CA ILE A 425 5.30 1.32 -27.70
C ILE A 425 5.00 2.82 -27.53
N SER A 426 3.92 3.34 -28.14
CA SER A 426 3.69 4.79 -28.25
C SER A 426 3.23 5.50 -26.98
N PHE A 427 2.98 4.79 -25.88
CA PHE A 427 2.56 5.42 -24.63
C PHE A 427 3.74 6.07 -23.89
N ASP A 428 3.47 7.22 -23.26
CA ASP A 428 4.45 7.93 -22.45
C ASP A 428 4.70 7.16 -21.14
N SER A 429 5.82 6.43 -21.09
CA SER A 429 6.27 5.70 -19.91
C SER A 429 6.80 6.61 -18.80
N GLU A 430 7.11 7.88 -19.12
CA GLU A 430 7.65 8.88 -18.17
C GLU A 430 6.54 9.69 -17.49
N SER A 431 5.31 9.62 -18.01
CA SER A 431 4.13 10.18 -17.34
C SER A 431 3.93 9.55 -15.96
N ASP A 432 3.88 10.38 -14.92
CA ASP A 432 3.67 9.98 -13.51
C ASP A 432 2.43 9.08 -13.32
N ALA A 433 1.38 9.33 -14.12
CA ALA A 433 0.16 8.54 -14.15
C ALA A 433 0.40 7.10 -14.61
N ASN A 434 1.25 6.89 -15.62
CA ASN A 434 1.57 5.57 -16.17
C ASN A 434 2.64 4.84 -15.35
N ALA A 435 3.54 5.57 -14.70
CA ALA A 435 4.61 5.00 -13.88
C ALA A 435 4.07 4.09 -12.76
N LEU A 436 2.94 4.44 -12.13
CA LEU A 436 2.31 3.61 -11.10
C LEU A 436 1.79 2.26 -11.66
N PHE A 437 1.30 2.25 -12.91
CA PHE A 437 0.79 1.05 -13.56
C PHE A 437 1.91 0.12 -14.04
N LEU A 438 3.03 0.70 -14.48
CA LEU A 438 4.17 -0.02 -15.06
C LEU A 438 5.21 -0.48 -14.03
N LYS A 439 5.08 -0.07 -12.76
CA LYS A 439 6.01 -0.46 -11.70
C LYS A 439 5.91 -1.96 -11.41
N ASN A 440 7.06 -2.64 -11.50
CA ASN A 440 7.21 -4.07 -11.20
C ASN A 440 7.39 -4.32 -9.69
N GLY A 441 7.04 -5.53 -9.23
CA GLY A 441 7.21 -5.96 -7.84
C GLY A 441 6.05 -5.62 -6.91
N PHE A 442 6.23 -5.87 -5.62
CA PHE A 442 5.28 -5.57 -4.56
C PHE A 442 5.22 -4.07 -4.28
N LEU A 443 4.02 -3.51 -4.44
CA LEU A 443 3.76 -2.08 -4.24
C LEU A 443 3.19 -1.77 -2.85
N GLY A 444 3.08 -2.78 -1.98
CA GLY A 444 2.29 -2.73 -0.75
C GLY A 444 1.00 -3.54 -0.87
N SER A 445 0.46 -3.99 0.27
CA SER A 445 -0.80 -4.75 0.34
C SER A 445 -1.96 -3.99 -0.31
N SER A 446 -2.00 -2.67 -0.15
CA SER A 446 -3.04 -1.78 -0.69
C SER A 446 -3.15 -1.74 -2.21
N PHE A 447 -2.09 -2.12 -2.94
CA PHE A 447 -2.07 -2.18 -4.40
C PHE A 447 -2.06 -3.62 -4.94
N THR A 448 -2.06 -4.59 -4.03
CA THR A 448 -2.01 -6.00 -4.36
C THR A 448 -3.44 -6.55 -4.35
N VAL A 449 -3.93 -6.96 -5.51
CA VAL A 449 -5.23 -7.64 -5.56
C VAL A 449 -5.08 -9.07 -5.08
N GLU A 450 -5.93 -9.43 -4.11
CA GLU A 450 -5.90 -10.74 -3.50
C GLU A 450 -6.18 -11.85 -4.52
N ARG A 451 -5.37 -12.90 -4.42
CA ARG A 451 -5.52 -14.17 -5.16
C ARG A 451 -5.86 -15.27 -4.17
N PRO A 452 -7.08 -15.29 -3.61
CA PRO A 452 -7.41 -16.08 -2.42
C PRO A 452 -7.13 -17.58 -2.62
N GLU A 453 -7.39 -18.11 -3.81
CA GLU A 453 -7.12 -19.53 -4.12
C GLU A 453 -5.63 -19.88 -4.04
N ILE A 454 -4.76 -19.05 -4.64
CA ILE A 454 -3.31 -19.27 -4.64
C ILE A 454 -2.76 -19.02 -3.23
N ILE A 455 -3.16 -17.94 -2.57
CA ILE A 455 -2.69 -17.58 -1.22
C ILE A 455 -3.10 -18.66 -0.20
N SER A 456 -4.34 -19.15 -0.25
CA SER A 456 -4.80 -20.22 0.64
C SER A 456 -4.03 -21.52 0.43
N ARG A 457 -3.72 -21.89 -0.82
CA ARG A 457 -2.88 -23.07 -1.12
C ARG A 457 -1.47 -22.93 -0.55
N ILE A 458 -0.86 -21.76 -0.73
CA ILE A 458 0.49 -21.48 -0.18
C ILE A 458 0.45 -21.50 1.35
N GLU A 459 -0.56 -20.91 1.97
CA GLU A 459 -0.71 -20.88 3.43
C GLU A 459 -0.86 -22.29 3.99
N ASN A 460 -1.74 -23.11 3.40
CA ASN A 460 -1.90 -24.50 3.79
C ASN A 460 -0.59 -25.30 3.63
N HIS A 461 0.11 -25.13 2.51
CA HIS A 461 1.39 -25.77 2.27
C HIS A 461 2.46 -25.35 3.29
N PHE A 462 2.50 -24.07 3.63
CA PHE A 462 3.43 -23.55 4.63
C PHE A 462 3.16 -24.11 6.03
N GLN A 463 1.89 -24.27 6.41
CA GLN A 463 1.51 -24.93 7.66
C GLN A 463 1.90 -26.41 7.66
N LEU A 464 1.74 -27.12 6.54
CA LEU A 464 2.23 -28.49 6.40
C LEU A 464 3.75 -28.55 6.60
N TRP A 465 4.52 -27.65 5.99
CA TRP A 465 5.95 -27.59 6.23
C TRP A 465 6.31 -27.34 7.70
N ARG A 466 5.60 -26.43 8.39
CA ARG A 466 5.76 -26.23 9.85
C ARG A 466 5.50 -27.50 10.66
N ASN A 467 4.60 -28.36 10.18
CA ASN A 467 4.30 -29.67 10.75
C ASN A 467 5.32 -30.77 10.37
N GLY A 468 6.40 -30.42 9.66
CA GLY A 468 7.51 -31.34 9.34
C GLY A 468 7.42 -32.03 7.97
N TYR A 469 6.44 -31.65 7.13
CA TYR A 469 6.39 -32.07 5.73
C TYR A 469 7.45 -31.32 4.88
N GLY A 470 7.66 -31.76 3.64
CA GLY A 470 8.60 -31.08 2.74
C GLY A 470 8.12 -29.66 2.39
N GLY A 471 9.02 -28.68 2.38
CA GLY A 471 8.74 -27.30 2.04
C GLY A 471 9.32 -26.89 0.69
N GLY A 472 8.93 -27.57 -0.39
CA GLY A 472 9.30 -27.18 -1.75
C GLY A 472 8.10 -26.55 -2.45
N LEU A 473 8.07 -25.22 -2.57
CA LEU A 473 7.04 -24.48 -3.32
C LEU A 473 7.60 -24.02 -4.67
N LEU A 474 6.90 -24.36 -5.75
CA LEU A 474 7.16 -23.84 -7.10
C LEU A 474 6.05 -22.87 -7.51
N ILE A 475 6.43 -21.65 -7.87
CA ILE A 475 5.54 -20.62 -8.42
C ILE A 475 5.84 -20.50 -9.91
N THR A 476 4.83 -20.78 -10.74
CA THR A 476 4.95 -20.72 -12.19
C THR A 476 4.09 -19.61 -12.77
N GLY A 477 4.55 -18.99 -13.85
CA GLY A 477 3.79 -17.97 -14.58
C GLY A 477 4.60 -17.34 -15.70
N GLY A 478 3.94 -16.75 -16.68
CA GLY A 478 4.53 -15.94 -17.75
C GLY A 478 4.90 -14.53 -17.27
N HIS A 479 5.38 -13.69 -18.19
CA HIS A 479 5.80 -12.34 -17.85
C HIS A 479 4.63 -11.49 -17.34
N LEU A 480 4.91 -10.65 -16.34
CA LEU A 480 3.96 -9.77 -15.66
C LEU A 480 2.70 -10.47 -15.09
N SER A 481 2.77 -11.78 -14.87
CA SER A 481 1.71 -12.57 -14.23
C SER A 481 1.65 -12.38 -12.71
N GLY A 482 2.58 -11.66 -12.08
CA GLY A 482 2.60 -11.40 -10.64
C GLY A 482 3.32 -12.47 -9.79
N ARG A 483 4.11 -13.35 -10.41
CA ARG A 483 4.90 -14.40 -9.72
C ARG A 483 5.88 -13.84 -8.68
N SER A 484 6.68 -12.83 -9.05
CA SER A 484 7.62 -12.15 -8.14
C SER A 484 6.89 -11.44 -7.00
N THR A 485 5.73 -10.83 -7.28
CA THR A 485 4.89 -10.20 -6.25
C THR A 485 4.44 -11.22 -5.19
N ILE A 486 4.00 -12.41 -5.61
CA ILE A 486 3.62 -13.47 -4.66
C ILE A 486 4.83 -13.95 -3.86
N LEU A 487 6.00 -14.11 -4.50
CA LEU A 487 7.23 -14.51 -3.82
C LEU A 487 7.66 -13.48 -2.75
N GLU A 488 7.60 -12.19 -3.07
CA GLU A 488 7.93 -11.08 -2.18
C GLU A 488 6.95 -10.94 -1.00
N MET A 489 5.72 -11.43 -1.14
CA MET A 489 4.74 -11.43 -0.05
C MET A 489 5.02 -12.47 1.03
N LEU A 490 5.70 -13.59 0.72
CA LEU A 490 5.89 -14.67 1.68
C LEU A 490 6.67 -14.27 2.94
N PRO A 491 7.82 -13.56 2.84
CA PRO A 491 8.55 -13.11 4.03
C PRO A 491 7.76 -12.12 4.87
N ILE A 492 6.90 -11.31 4.23
CA ILE A 492 6.04 -10.31 4.90
C ILE A 492 4.92 -11.01 5.69
N GLN A 493 4.35 -12.08 5.14
CA GLN A 493 3.31 -12.87 5.79
C GLN A 493 3.82 -13.72 6.96
N TYR A 494 5.10 -14.10 6.94
CA TYR A 494 5.70 -14.99 7.95
C TYR A 494 6.98 -14.40 8.57
N PRO A 495 6.89 -13.27 9.30
CA PRO A 495 8.05 -12.56 9.85
C PRO A 495 8.74 -13.31 11.01
N ASP A 496 8.09 -14.33 11.58
CA ASP A 496 8.63 -15.16 12.66
C ASP A 496 9.74 -16.13 12.19
N ILE A 497 9.96 -16.24 10.89
CA ILE A 497 10.97 -17.11 10.29
C ILE A 497 12.00 -16.27 9.54
N ALA A 498 13.28 -16.56 9.79
CA ALA A 498 14.37 -15.94 9.04
C ALA A 498 14.22 -16.25 7.54
N SER A 499 14.14 -15.21 6.72
CA SER A 499 13.98 -15.32 5.26
C SER A 499 15.21 -14.78 4.54
N TYR A 500 15.66 -15.53 3.53
CA TYR A 500 16.81 -15.20 2.71
C TYR A 500 16.36 -15.10 1.25
N HIS A 501 16.37 -13.87 0.71
CA HIS A 501 16.07 -13.63 -0.69
C HIS A 501 17.35 -13.70 -1.52
N VAL A 502 17.38 -14.61 -2.49
CA VAL A 502 18.54 -14.82 -3.35
C VAL A 502 18.34 -13.98 -4.62
N VAL A 503 19.27 -13.06 -4.85
CA VAL A 503 19.34 -12.19 -6.04
C VAL A 503 20.80 -11.91 -6.38
N PRO A 504 21.25 -12.09 -7.64
CA PRO A 504 22.63 -11.80 -8.02
C PRO A 504 23.01 -10.33 -7.78
N GLY A 505 24.26 -10.09 -7.39
CA GLY A 505 24.80 -8.75 -7.13
C GLY A 505 24.47 -8.18 -5.75
N GLN A 506 23.59 -8.82 -4.96
CA GLN A 506 23.29 -8.40 -3.60
C GLN A 506 24.18 -9.09 -2.56
N LYS A 507 24.36 -8.44 -1.41
CA LYS A 507 25.04 -9.04 -0.25
C LYS A 507 24.02 -9.74 0.63
N ILE A 508 24.23 -11.02 0.90
CA ILE A 508 23.43 -11.79 1.84
C ILE A 508 24.14 -11.86 3.20
N ASP A 509 23.40 -11.65 4.28
CA ASP A 509 23.86 -11.81 5.66
C ASP A 509 23.14 -13.00 6.31
N VAL A 510 23.89 -14.05 6.62
CA VAL A 510 23.38 -15.25 7.30
C VAL A 510 24.02 -15.31 8.69
N LYS A 511 23.28 -14.83 9.71
CA LYS A 511 23.72 -14.83 11.12
C LYS A 511 25.09 -14.14 11.34
N GLY A 512 25.32 -13.02 10.68
CA GLY A 512 26.55 -12.23 10.78
C GLY A 512 27.61 -12.59 9.73
N HIS A 513 27.40 -13.67 8.96
CA HIS A 513 28.28 -14.02 7.85
C HIS A 513 27.77 -13.37 6.55
N LYS A 514 28.57 -12.45 6.01
CA LYS A 514 28.23 -11.72 4.77
C LYS A 514 28.91 -12.35 3.56
N LYS A 515 28.17 -12.51 2.46
CA LYS A 515 28.69 -12.96 1.17
C LYS A 515 28.07 -12.14 0.04
N LEU A 516 28.86 -11.79 -0.97
CA LEU A 516 28.34 -11.22 -2.22
C LEU A 516 27.81 -12.37 -3.08
N MET A 517 26.54 -12.31 -3.46
CA MET A 517 25.91 -13.34 -4.30
C MET A 517 26.29 -13.10 -5.77
N GLY A 518 26.92 -14.09 -6.39
CA GLY A 518 27.20 -14.09 -7.83
C GLY A 518 26.06 -14.73 -8.63
N ASN A 519 26.33 -15.08 -9.89
CA ASN A 519 25.39 -15.81 -10.74
C ASN A 519 25.29 -17.30 -10.38
N ASP A 520 26.21 -17.83 -9.56
CA ASP A 520 26.15 -19.21 -9.08
C ASP A 520 25.16 -19.34 -7.90
N LEU A 521 23.95 -19.79 -8.23
CA LEU A 521 22.89 -20.07 -7.26
C LEU A 521 23.30 -21.15 -6.27
N ILE A 522 23.96 -22.22 -6.74
CA ILE A 522 24.28 -23.40 -5.93
C ILE A 522 25.31 -23.04 -4.86
N GLU A 523 26.31 -22.24 -5.21
CA GLU A 523 27.29 -21.71 -4.27
C GLU A 523 26.66 -20.83 -3.18
N THR A 524 25.61 -20.09 -3.54
CA THR A 524 24.86 -19.23 -2.62
C THR A 524 23.98 -20.05 -1.68
N LEU A 525 23.27 -21.05 -2.20
CA LEU A 525 22.45 -21.95 -1.37
C LEU A 525 23.30 -22.74 -0.37
N ASN A 526 24.46 -23.26 -0.81
CA ASN A 526 25.39 -23.96 0.07
C ASN A 526 25.92 -23.06 1.20
N PHE A 527 26.12 -21.76 0.93
CA PHE A 527 26.48 -20.79 1.96
C PHE A 527 25.37 -20.63 3.00
N ILE A 528 24.11 -20.46 2.58
CA ILE A 528 22.96 -20.36 3.49
C ILE A 528 22.83 -21.63 4.34
N ILE A 529 22.88 -22.80 3.69
CA ILE A 529 22.77 -24.10 4.36
C ILE A 529 23.85 -24.28 5.44
N LYS A 530 25.07 -23.80 5.18
CA LYS A 530 26.20 -23.89 6.11
C LYS A 530 26.01 -23.00 7.35
N TYR A 531 25.47 -21.77 7.18
CA TYR A 531 25.46 -20.75 8.24
C TYR A 531 24.09 -20.49 8.90
N LYS A 532 22.98 -21.02 8.37
CA LYS A 532 21.62 -20.80 8.94
C LYS A 532 21.45 -21.29 10.39
N GLY A 533 22.27 -22.24 10.82
CA GLY A 533 22.17 -22.91 12.12
C GLY A 533 20.98 -23.88 12.23
N ALA A 534 20.56 -24.19 13.47
CA ALA A 534 19.57 -25.23 13.74
C ALA A 534 18.11 -24.82 13.44
N GLN A 535 17.80 -23.53 13.51
CA GLN A 535 16.44 -23.01 13.29
C GLN A 535 15.98 -23.20 11.83
N PRO A 536 14.66 -23.36 11.61
CA PRO A 536 14.07 -23.36 10.28
C PRO A 536 14.19 -21.97 9.65
N CYS A 537 14.32 -21.92 8.33
CA CYS A 537 14.39 -20.67 7.57
C CYS A 537 13.66 -20.80 6.23
N MET A 538 13.36 -19.67 5.61
CA MET A 538 12.82 -19.57 4.26
C MET A 538 13.92 -19.10 3.30
N VAL A 539 13.96 -19.67 2.10
CA VAL A 539 14.81 -19.23 1.00
C VAL A 539 13.92 -18.96 -0.20
N THR A 540 13.91 -17.72 -0.67
CA THR A 540 13.15 -17.30 -1.86
C THR A 540 14.10 -17.11 -3.03
N ILE A 541 13.80 -17.74 -4.16
CA ILE A 541 14.59 -17.72 -5.39
C ILE A 541 13.67 -17.19 -6.48
N ASP A 542 13.91 -15.94 -6.92
CA ASP A 542 13.14 -15.36 -8.03
C ASP A 542 13.78 -15.68 -9.38
N ASP A 543 12.96 -15.83 -10.42
CA ASP A 543 13.35 -16.03 -11.82
C ASP A 543 14.59 -16.93 -12.04
N LEU A 544 14.41 -18.25 -11.89
CA LEU A 544 15.49 -19.24 -11.98
C LEU A 544 16.32 -19.14 -13.28
N ASP A 545 15.71 -18.70 -14.37
CA ASP A 545 16.35 -18.46 -15.66
C ASP A 545 17.53 -17.47 -15.58
N TYR A 546 17.47 -16.51 -14.67
CA TYR A 546 18.48 -15.46 -14.52
C TYR A 546 19.84 -15.98 -13.96
N TYR A 547 19.84 -17.16 -13.34
CA TYR A 547 21.06 -17.78 -12.79
C TYR A 547 21.81 -18.65 -13.81
N SER A 548 21.23 -18.89 -14.98
CA SER A 548 21.93 -19.58 -16.05
C SER A 548 22.75 -18.60 -16.88
N ASN A 549 24.08 -18.69 -16.80
CA ASN A 549 24.97 -17.88 -17.64
C ASN A 549 24.82 -18.24 -19.13
N HIS A 550 24.53 -19.51 -19.40
CA HIS A 550 24.24 -20.02 -20.72
C HIS A 550 22.98 -20.91 -20.67
N PRO A 551 22.09 -20.84 -21.68
CA PRO A 551 20.92 -21.71 -21.79
C PRO A 551 21.20 -23.22 -21.71
N GLU A 552 22.42 -23.65 -22.05
CA GLU A 552 22.88 -25.04 -21.91
C GLU A 552 23.08 -25.46 -20.44
N ASP A 553 23.36 -24.52 -19.53
CA ASP A 553 23.58 -24.78 -18.11
C ASP A 553 22.28 -24.86 -17.31
N THR A 554 21.17 -24.37 -17.86
CA THR A 554 19.87 -24.28 -17.16
C THR A 554 19.39 -25.65 -16.65
N PHE A 555 19.64 -26.72 -17.40
CA PHE A 555 19.27 -28.09 -16.98
C PHE A 555 20.10 -28.57 -15.80
N ASN A 556 21.42 -28.37 -15.84
CA ASN A 556 22.31 -28.74 -14.75
C ASN A 556 21.99 -27.94 -13.49
N LEU A 557 21.61 -26.66 -13.64
CA LEU A 557 21.16 -25.82 -12.54
C LEU A 557 19.89 -26.38 -11.89
N ILE A 558 18.87 -26.73 -12.69
CA ILE A 558 17.60 -27.30 -12.19
C ILE A 558 17.85 -28.63 -11.46
N ASP A 559 18.66 -29.53 -12.03
CA ASP A 559 18.97 -30.81 -11.39
C ASP A 559 19.65 -30.63 -10.03
N ASN A 560 20.70 -29.79 -9.97
CA ASN A 560 21.40 -29.51 -8.72
C ASN A 560 20.50 -28.83 -7.68
N LEU A 561 19.63 -27.91 -8.10
CA LEU A 561 18.64 -27.26 -7.23
C LEU A 561 17.66 -28.29 -6.66
N ASN A 562 17.12 -29.17 -7.51
CA ASN A 562 16.19 -30.23 -7.11
C ASN A 562 16.81 -31.17 -6.06
N GLN A 563 18.09 -31.52 -6.20
CA GLN A 563 18.82 -32.32 -5.21
C GLN A 563 18.95 -31.59 -3.85
N ILE A 564 19.21 -30.28 -3.87
CA ILE A 564 19.27 -29.46 -2.64
C ILE A 564 17.90 -29.40 -1.98
N ILE A 565 16.83 -29.14 -2.74
CA ILE A 565 15.47 -29.06 -2.21
C ILE A 565 15.09 -30.40 -1.57
N SER A 566 15.29 -31.52 -2.28
CA SER A 566 15.00 -32.86 -1.75
C SER A 566 15.69 -33.13 -0.41
N LYS A 567 16.96 -32.72 -0.28
CA LYS A 567 17.77 -32.95 0.91
C LYS A 567 17.41 -32.07 2.11
N TYR A 568 17.00 -30.81 1.88
CA TYR A 568 16.86 -29.81 2.94
C TYR A 568 15.43 -29.28 3.14
N SER A 569 14.45 -29.69 2.33
CA SER A 569 13.05 -29.20 2.35
C SER A 569 12.34 -29.32 3.70
N LYS A 570 12.74 -30.24 4.59
CA LYS A 570 12.17 -30.34 5.96
C LYS A 570 12.65 -29.25 6.91
N LYS A 571 13.80 -28.63 6.66
CA LYS A 571 14.43 -27.62 7.53
C LYS A 571 14.47 -26.24 6.89
N ILE A 572 14.32 -26.18 5.57
CA ILE A 572 14.34 -24.96 4.77
C ILE A 572 13.09 -24.97 3.91
N TYR A 573 12.30 -23.91 3.97
CA TYR A 573 11.20 -23.69 3.04
C TYR A 573 11.76 -23.01 1.79
N PHE A 574 11.80 -23.73 0.67
CA PHE A 574 12.24 -23.21 -0.62
C PHE A 574 11.03 -22.73 -1.41
N ALA A 575 10.97 -21.44 -1.73
CA ALA A 575 10.02 -20.89 -2.67
C ALA A 575 10.78 -20.48 -3.93
N THR A 576 10.53 -21.17 -5.04
CA THR A 576 11.22 -20.95 -6.31
C THR A 576 10.23 -20.43 -7.34
N VAL A 577 10.61 -19.39 -8.08
CA VAL A 577 9.85 -18.89 -9.22
C VAL A 577 10.46 -19.41 -10.52
N MET A 578 9.61 -19.85 -11.44
CA MET A 578 10.02 -20.34 -12.75
C MET A 578 9.06 -19.85 -13.84
N HIS A 579 9.62 -19.44 -14.98
CA HIS A 579 8.83 -19.07 -16.14
C HIS A 579 8.00 -20.26 -16.67
N SER A 580 6.74 -20.06 -17.09
CA SER A 580 5.85 -21.14 -17.57
C SER A 580 6.46 -21.98 -18.70
N PHE A 581 7.08 -21.36 -19.71
CA PHE A 581 7.80 -22.10 -20.76
C PHE A 581 9.01 -22.89 -20.26
N LEU A 582 9.74 -22.38 -19.27
CA LEU A 582 10.87 -23.13 -18.69
C LEU A 582 10.34 -24.32 -17.89
N TYR A 583 9.26 -24.14 -17.13
CA TYR A 583 8.59 -25.21 -16.41
C TYR A 583 8.12 -26.32 -17.34
N GLU A 584 7.42 -25.99 -18.43
CA GLU A 584 6.99 -26.98 -19.42
C GLU A 584 8.18 -27.75 -20.01
N LYS A 585 9.26 -27.04 -20.35
CA LYS A 585 10.48 -27.68 -20.85
C LYS A 585 11.11 -28.59 -19.79
N ALA A 586 11.18 -28.15 -18.54
CA ALA A 586 11.76 -28.89 -17.43
C ALA A 586 10.97 -30.18 -17.13
N CYS A 587 9.64 -30.13 -17.19
CA CYS A 587 8.77 -31.30 -16.95
C CYS A 587 8.98 -32.45 -17.94
N TYR A 588 9.58 -32.22 -19.11
CA TYR A 588 9.97 -33.31 -20.01
C TYR A 588 11.16 -34.13 -19.49
N PHE A 589 12.00 -33.54 -18.64
CA PHE A 589 13.25 -34.14 -18.16
C PHE A 589 13.21 -34.46 -16.66
N PHE A 590 12.42 -33.73 -15.88
CA PHE A 590 12.33 -33.86 -14.43
C PHE A 590 10.87 -34.05 -14.00
N ASP A 591 10.62 -35.00 -13.11
CA ASP A 591 9.34 -35.10 -12.41
C ASP A 591 9.32 -34.11 -11.25
N MET A 592 8.87 -32.90 -11.54
CA MET A 592 8.89 -31.77 -10.59
C MET A 592 8.12 -32.08 -9.30
N ASN A 593 7.12 -32.98 -9.33
CA ASN A 593 6.31 -33.35 -8.16
C ASN A 593 7.11 -34.10 -7.09
N ASN A 594 8.25 -34.69 -7.46
CA ASN A 594 9.11 -35.39 -6.51
C ASN A 594 9.97 -34.43 -5.67
N PHE A 595 10.13 -33.19 -6.14
CA PHE A 595 10.99 -32.18 -5.50
C PHE A 595 10.16 -31.07 -4.85
N TYR A 596 9.08 -30.66 -5.51
CA TYR A 596 8.17 -29.62 -5.04
C TYR A 596 6.87 -30.25 -4.54
N SER A 597 6.62 -30.09 -3.25
CA SER A 597 5.42 -30.56 -2.56
C SER A 597 4.18 -29.75 -2.91
N GLU A 598 4.34 -28.52 -3.41
CA GLU A 598 3.24 -27.69 -3.90
C GLU A 598 3.67 -26.88 -5.13
N MET A 599 2.77 -26.76 -6.10
CA MET A 599 2.96 -25.95 -7.30
C MET A 599 1.76 -25.06 -7.55
N VAL A 600 2.02 -23.76 -7.73
CA VAL A 600 0.99 -22.76 -8.03
C VAL A 600 1.29 -22.07 -9.36
N ASN A 601 0.24 -21.76 -10.11
CA ASN A 601 0.33 -21.04 -11.39
C ASN A 601 -0.34 -19.66 -11.27
N THR A 602 0.34 -18.62 -11.73
CA THR A 602 -0.06 -17.21 -11.61
C THR A 602 -0.58 -16.60 -12.91
N ASP A 603 -0.67 -17.36 -14.00
CA ASP A 603 -1.04 -16.88 -15.35
C ASP A 603 -2.47 -16.35 -15.46
N TYR A 604 -3.37 -16.83 -14.59
CA TYR A 604 -4.78 -16.50 -14.65
C TYR A 604 -5.25 -15.67 -13.46
N MET A 605 -5.84 -14.52 -13.75
CA MET A 605 -6.72 -13.76 -12.87
C MET A 605 -8.07 -13.58 -13.54
N SER A 606 -9.15 -13.61 -12.75
CA SER A 606 -10.48 -13.30 -13.27
C SER A 606 -10.55 -11.85 -13.77
N VAL A 607 -11.50 -11.60 -14.68
CA VAL A 607 -11.77 -10.25 -15.21
C VAL A 607 -12.06 -9.28 -14.07
N ASP A 608 -12.82 -9.70 -13.06
CA ASP A 608 -13.20 -8.84 -11.94
C ASP A 608 -11.99 -8.50 -11.04
N GLN A 609 -11.05 -9.45 -10.85
CA GLN A 609 -9.81 -9.17 -10.13
C GLN A 609 -8.89 -8.22 -10.90
N ILE A 610 -8.77 -8.37 -12.23
CA ILE A 610 -7.97 -7.43 -13.05
C ILE A 610 -8.63 -6.06 -13.09
N GLU A 611 -9.96 -6.00 -13.22
CA GLU A 611 -10.74 -4.77 -13.16
C GLU A 611 -10.52 -4.04 -11.83
N SER A 612 -10.62 -4.77 -10.71
CA SER A 612 -10.32 -4.25 -9.39
C SER A 612 -8.88 -3.73 -9.29
N ALA A 613 -7.89 -4.46 -9.82
CA ALA A 613 -6.49 -4.04 -9.79
C ALA A 613 -6.27 -2.72 -10.55
N ILE A 614 -6.89 -2.61 -11.72
CA ILE A 614 -6.84 -1.41 -12.55
C ILE A 614 -7.52 -0.24 -11.84
N LEU A 615 -8.72 -0.45 -11.29
CA LEU A 615 -9.46 0.59 -10.57
C LEU A 615 -8.69 1.07 -9.32
N THR A 616 -8.10 0.16 -8.55
CA THR A 616 -7.27 0.52 -7.38
C THR A 616 -6.14 1.47 -7.76
N ARG A 617 -5.47 1.23 -8.89
CA ARG A 617 -4.40 2.11 -9.38
C ARG A 617 -4.93 3.37 -10.08
N ALA A 618 -6.05 3.28 -10.80
CA ALA A 618 -6.66 4.40 -11.49
C ALA A 618 -7.18 5.45 -10.50
N HIS A 619 -7.86 5.01 -9.43
CA HIS A 619 -8.31 5.89 -8.35
C HIS A 619 -7.14 6.48 -7.54
N ALA A 620 -5.95 5.86 -7.58
CA ALA A 620 -4.74 6.46 -7.01
C ALA A 620 -4.12 7.55 -7.90
N VAL A 621 -4.61 7.73 -9.12
CA VAL A 621 -4.11 8.71 -10.10
C VAL A 621 -5.12 9.83 -10.40
N SER A 622 -6.43 9.57 -10.32
CA SER A 622 -7.46 10.60 -10.56
C SER A 622 -7.66 11.54 -9.35
N ASN A 623 -7.54 12.85 -9.59
CA ASN A 623 -7.78 13.90 -8.59
C ASN A 623 -9.25 13.96 -8.18
N SER A 624 -9.48 14.14 -6.88
CA SER A 624 -10.71 13.85 -6.14
C SER A 624 -11.93 14.78 -6.35
N GLU A 625 -12.01 15.59 -7.41
CA GLU A 625 -13.09 16.59 -7.54
C GLU A 625 -14.27 16.18 -8.43
N ASP A 626 -14.14 15.21 -9.36
CA ASP A 626 -15.21 14.81 -10.30
C ASP A 626 -15.63 13.32 -10.20
N ALA A 627 -15.39 12.69 -9.05
CA ALA A 627 -15.40 11.24 -8.85
C ALA A 627 -16.74 10.51 -9.14
N LEU A 628 -17.90 11.19 -9.11
CA LEU A 628 -19.20 10.54 -9.32
C LEU A 628 -19.58 10.39 -10.81
N SER A 629 -19.18 11.33 -11.67
CA SER A 629 -19.44 11.28 -13.12
C SER A 629 -18.39 10.44 -13.85
N GLU A 630 -17.16 10.42 -13.33
CA GLU A 630 -16.03 9.70 -13.91
C GLU A 630 -16.03 8.20 -13.57
N SER A 631 -16.62 7.80 -12.44
CA SER A 631 -16.64 6.41 -11.96
C SER A 631 -17.28 5.41 -12.94
N ASP A 632 -18.40 5.77 -13.57
CA ASP A 632 -19.07 4.89 -14.53
C ASP A 632 -18.27 4.75 -15.84
N ARG A 633 -17.58 5.82 -16.27
CA ARG A 633 -16.69 5.76 -17.45
C ARG A 633 -15.44 4.94 -17.15
N LEU A 634 -14.84 5.14 -15.97
CA LEU A 634 -13.68 4.40 -15.49
C LEU A 634 -13.98 2.91 -15.33
N SER A 635 -15.12 2.53 -14.73
CA SER A 635 -15.53 1.13 -14.59
C SER A 635 -15.79 0.46 -15.94
N ASN A 636 -16.45 1.15 -16.88
CA ASN A 636 -16.67 0.59 -18.22
C ASN A 636 -15.35 0.39 -18.98
N LEU A 637 -14.41 1.33 -18.86
CA LEU A 637 -13.08 1.23 -19.48
C LEU A 637 -12.24 0.14 -18.82
N SER A 638 -12.15 0.11 -17.49
CA SER A 638 -11.35 -0.86 -16.74
C SER A 638 -11.83 -2.28 -17.01
N ARG A 639 -13.15 -2.49 -17.08
CA ARG A 639 -13.74 -3.79 -17.44
C ARG A 639 -13.42 -4.20 -18.88
N LYS A 640 -13.42 -3.24 -19.82
CA LYS A 640 -13.05 -3.49 -21.22
C LYS A 640 -11.57 -3.90 -21.33
N VAL A 641 -10.70 -3.20 -20.61
CA VAL A 641 -9.26 -3.52 -20.52
C VAL A 641 -9.04 -4.88 -19.88
N ALA A 642 -9.69 -5.17 -18.75
CA ALA A 642 -9.60 -6.43 -18.04
C ALA A 642 -10.01 -7.64 -18.92
N LYS A 643 -11.06 -7.50 -19.74
CA LYS A 643 -11.44 -8.53 -20.72
C LYS A 643 -10.36 -8.76 -21.78
N LYS A 644 -9.69 -7.70 -22.25
CA LYS A 644 -8.60 -7.79 -23.24
C LYS A 644 -7.29 -8.32 -22.65
N ALA A 645 -7.10 -8.17 -21.33
CA ALA A 645 -5.94 -8.65 -20.60
C ALA A 645 -5.79 -10.19 -20.60
N SER A 646 -6.86 -10.93 -20.92
CA SER A 646 -6.83 -12.40 -21.08
C SER A 646 -6.26 -13.13 -19.85
N GLY A 647 -6.55 -12.64 -18.64
CA GLY A 647 -6.08 -13.25 -17.39
C GLY A 647 -4.75 -12.72 -16.87
N ASN A 648 -3.96 -11.99 -17.66
CA ASN A 648 -2.67 -11.45 -17.23
C ASN A 648 -2.81 -10.02 -16.68
N VAL A 649 -2.52 -9.83 -15.39
CA VAL A 649 -2.69 -8.53 -14.71
C VAL A 649 -1.79 -7.44 -15.29
N GLY A 650 -0.52 -7.72 -15.56
CA GLY A 650 0.40 -6.73 -16.09
C GLY A 650 0.07 -6.31 -17.52
N LYS A 651 -0.46 -7.23 -18.34
CA LYS A 651 -1.06 -6.86 -19.62
C LYS A 651 -2.23 -5.91 -19.45
N GLY A 652 -3.07 -6.14 -18.44
CA GLY A 652 -4.15 -5.23 -18.07
C GLY A 652 -3.62 -3.84 -17.76
N MET A 653 -2.54 -3.74 -16.99
CA MET A 653 -1.89 -2.47 -16.66
C MET A 653 -1.29 -1.77 -17.90
N GLN A 654 -0.60 -2.51 -18.76
CA GLN A 654 -0.06 -1.98 -20.01
C GLN A 654 -1.17 -1.48 -20.96
N LEU A 655 -2.23 -2.27 -21.13
CA LEU A 655 -3.38 -1.88 -21.95
C LEU A 655 -4.08 -0.65 -21.38
N TRP A 656 -4.15 -0.51 -20.05
CA TRP A 656 -4.67 0.70 -19.42
C TRP A 656 -3.86 1.94 -19.83
N CYS A 657 -2.54 1.89 -19.71
CA CYS A 657 -1.65 2.98 -20.14
C CYS A 657 -1.82 3.31 -21.63
N MET A 658 -1.99 2.29 -22.47
CA MET A 658 -2.25 2.50 -23.90
C MET A 658 -3.56 3.24 -24.14
N HIS A 659 -4.63 2.87 -23.43
CA HIS A 659 -5.95 3.48 -23.58
C HIS A 659 -6.01 4.95 -23.14
N GLN A 660 -5.07 5.42 -22.33
CA GLN A 660 -4.95 6.82 -21.93
C GLN A 660 -4.26 7.69 -23.00
N ASN A 661 -3.66 7.08 -24.02
CA ASN A 661 -2.98 7.79 -25.10
C ASN A 661 -3.96 8.16 -26.22
N GLU A 662 -3.95 9.43 -26.65
CA GLU A 662 -4.85 9.94 -27.70
C GLU A 662 -4.66 9.22 -29.05
N ASP A 663 -3.45 8.71 -29.32
CA ASP A 663 -3.12 7.98 -30.55
C ASP A 663 -3.55 6.50 -30.53
N PHE A 664 -4.11 6.00 -29.42
CA PHE A 664 -4.46 4.59 -29.29
C PHE A 664 -5.76 4.24 -30.02
N THR A 665 -5.68 3.25 -30.90
CA THR A 665 -6.83 2.72 -31.63
C THR A 665 -7.19 1.32 -31.14
N ASP A 666 -8.43 1.18 -30.65
CA ASP A 666 -8.95 -0.05 -30.04
C ASP A 666 -9.12 -1.22 -31.03
N GLU A 667 -9.12 -0.92 -32.33
CA GLU A 667 -9.50 -1.79 -33.44
C GLU A 667 -8.31 -2.40 -34.20
N ILE A 668 -7.15 -2.52 -33.56
CA ILE A 668 -5.97 -3.06 -34.25
C ILE A 668 -6.07 -4.59 -34.35
N ASN A 669 -6.20 -5.08 -35.58
CA ASN A 669 -6.19 -6.50 -35.89
C ASN A 669 -4.79 -7.09 -35.67
N GLN A 670 -4.63 -7.95 -34.66
CA GLN A 670 -3.35 -8.60 -34.28
C GLN A 670 -2.87 -9.67 -35.27
N VAL A 671 -3.63 -9.98 -36.33
CA VAL A 671 -3.35 -11.12 -37.22
C VAL A 671 -1.96 -11.04 -37.85
N GLN A 672 -1.52 -9.87 -38.34
CA GLN A 672 -0.17 -9.77 -38.93
C GLN A 672 0.93 -9.90 -37.88
N PHE A 673 0.78 -9.28 -36.71
CA PHE A 673 1.73 -9.44 -35.61
C PHE A 673 1.87 -10.91 -35.19
N ARG A 674 0.76 -11.65 -35.10
CA ARG A 674 0.77 -13.08 -34.80
C ARG A 674 1.51 -13.89 -35.84
N LYS A 675 1.25 -13.65 -37.14
CA LYS A 675 2.00 -14.30 -38.23
C LYS A 675 3.51 -14.02 -38.13
N THR A 676 3.90 -12.80 -37.76
CA THR A 676 5.32 -12.48 -37.54
C THR A 676 5.91 -13.27 -36.36
N VAL A 677 5.17 -13.41 -35.26
CA VAL A 677 5.60 -14.22 -34.10
C VAL A 677 5.69 -15.71 -34.48
N GLU A 678 4.69 -16.24 -35.18
CA GLU A 678 4.64 -17.62 -35.69
C GLU A 678 5.85 -17.96 -36.57
N GLN A 679 6.22 -17.06 -37.49
CA GLN A 679 7.38 -17.24 -38.36
C GLN A 679 8.72 -17.32 -37.60
N HIS A 680 8.77 -16.79 -36.38
CA HIS A 680 9.98 -16.64 -35.57
C HIS A 680 9.87 -17.35 -34.21
N GLU A 681 9.00 -18.34 -34.12
CA GLU A 681 8.59 -18.98 -32.86
C GLU A 681 9.79 -19.48 -32.02
N GLU A 682 10.73 -20.20 -32.62
CA GLU A 682 11.84 -20.82 -31.90
C GLU A 682 12.76 -19.77 -31.24
N LEU A 683 13.13 -18.74 -32.00
CA LEU A 683 13.95 -17.62 -31.50
C LEU A 683 13.22 -16.85 -30.39
N LEU A 684 11.93 -16.55 -30.59
CA LEU A 684 11.16 -15.80 -29.62
C LEU A 684 10.90 -16.59 -28.34
N ARG A 685 10.61 -17.90 -28.43
CA ARG A 685 10.52 -18.77 -27.24
C ARG A 685 11.82 -18.79 -26.44
N LEU A 686 12.97 -18.90 -27.11
CA LEU A 686 14.28 -18.87 -26.45
C LEU A 686 14.49 -17.55 -25.71
N LEU A 687 14.25 -16.42 -26.37
CA LEU A 687 14.41 -15.09 -25.76
C LEU A 687 13.38 -14.82 -24.66
N THR A 688 12.18 -15.39 -24.74
CA THR A 688 11.21 -15.33 -23.64
C THR A 688 11.68 -16.11 -22.41
N ILE A 689 12.36 -17.24 -22.58
CA ILE A 689 12.84 -18.06 -21.46
C ILE A 689 14.06 -17.42 -20.78
N HIS A 690 15.02 -16.91 -21.56
CA HIS A 690 16.32 -16.46 -21.03
C HIS A 690 16.47 -14.93 -20.97
N GLY A 691 15.47 -14.16 -21.41
CA GLY A 691 15.48 -12.70 -21.41
C GLY A 691 16.47 -12.11 -22.42
N ALA A 692 17.71 -11.86 -21.98
CA ALA A 692 18.76 -11.24 -22.78
C ALA A 692 19.91 -12.23 -23.05
N VAL A 693 20.12 -12.58 -24.32
CA VAL A 693 21.11 -13.59 -24.71
C VAL A 693 22.12 -12.98 -25.69
N ARG A 694 23.38 -13.43 -25.62
CA ARG A 694 24.42 -13.01 -26.57
C ARG A 694 24.17 -13.63 -27.95
N GLU A 695 24.29 -12.83 -29.00
CA GLU A 695 24.05 -13.29 -30.38
C GLU A 695 24.89 -14.53 -30.78
N PRO A 696 26.18 -14.64 -30.42
CA PRO A 696 26.96 -15.85 -30.70
C PRO A 696 26.45 -17.11 -29.99
N GLU A 697 25.85 -16.98 -28.80
CA GLU A 697 25.33 -18.11 -28.03
C GLU A 697 24.02 -18.61 -28.62
N ILE A 698 23.14 -17.70 -29.06
CA ILE A 698 21.95 -18.06 -29.84
C ILE A 698 22.38 -18.90 -31.05
N ARG A 699 23.40 -18.46 -31.80
CA ARG A 699 23.86 -19.17 -33.00
C ARG A 699 24.42 -20.57 -32.75
N LYS A 700 24.97 -20.83 -31.56
CA LYS A 700 25.47 -22.17 -31.19
C LYS A 700 24.33 -23.16 -30.90
N MET A 701 23.14 -22.67 -30.56
CA MET A 701 21.97 -23.49 -30.20
C MET A 701 21.18 -23.99 -31.41
N PHE A 702 21.52 -23.49 -32.60
CA PHE A 702 20.89 -23.89 -33.86
C PHE A 702 21.94 -24.45 -34.81
N ASN A 703 21.52 -25.35 -35.70
CA ASN A 703 22.40 -25.95 -36.69
C ASN A 703 22.96 -24.90 -37.68
N GLU A 704 24.06 -25.18 -38.38
CA GLU A 704 24.72 -24.22 -39.28
C GLU A 704 23.78 -23.60 -40.33
N ILE A 705 22.83 -24.39 -40.85
CA ILE A 705 21.82 -23.96 -41.83
C ILE A 705 20.83 -22.96 -41.19
N ASP A 706 20.41 -23.21 -39.95
CA ASP A 706 19.47 -22.39 -39.20
C ASP A 706 20.14 -21.11 -38.65
N SER A 707 21.45 -21.15 -38.40
CA SER A 707 22.23 -20.01 -37.90
C SER A 707 22.19 -18.79 -38.84
N ASN A 708 22.26 -19.02 -40.16
CA ASN A 708 22.14 -17.95 -41.16
C ASN A 708 20.73 -17.38 -41.22
N LYS A 709 19.71 -18.25 -41.20
CA LYS A 709 18.30 -17.85 -41.16
C LYS A 709 18.00 -17.02 -39.91
N ILE A 710 18.54 -17.40 -38.76
CA ILE A 710 18.36 -16.69 -37.49
C ILE A 710 19.04 -15.33 -37.49
N LYS A 711 20.21 -15.19 -38.12
CA LYS A 711 20.85 -13.89 -38.29
C LYS A 711 19.96 -12.92 -39.08
N GLU A 712 19.35 -13.39 -40.15
CA GLU A 712 18.39 -12.59 -40.94
C GLU A 712 17.13 -12.26 -40.15
N SER A 713 16.58 -13.25 -39.42
CA SER A 713 15.45 -13.07 -38.52
C SER A 713 15.72 -12.03 -37.43
N ILE A 714 16.88 -12.08 -36.76
CA ILE A 714 17.29 -11.08 -35.77
C ILE A 714 17.32 -9.69 -36.41
N LYS A 715 17.94 -9.55 -37.59
CA LYS A 715 18.01 -8.27 -38.30
C LYS A 715 16.61 -7.73 -38.63
N SER A 716 15.72 -8.59 -39.15
CA SER A 716 14.34 -8.23 -39.47
C SER A 716 13.54 -7.79 -38.23
N LEU A 717 13.61 -8.57 -37.15
CA LEU A 717 12.87 -8.28 -35.92
C LEU A 717 13.40 -7.04 -35.17
N VAL A 718 14.70 -6.75 -35.24
CA VAL A 718 15.28 -5.50 -34.74
C VAL A 718 14.78 -4.31 -35.57
N GLN A 719 14.70 -4.44 -36.90
CA GLN A 719 14.14 -3.39 -37.76
C GLN A 719 12.65 -3.11 -37.45
N LEU A 720 11.89 -4.15 -37.10
CA LEU A 720 10.51 -4.03 -36.65
C LEU A 720 10.36 -3.48 -35.22
N LYS A 721 11.47 -3.25 -34.50
CA LYS A 721 11.51 -2.89 -33.07
C LYS A 721 10.91 -3.93 -32.12
N LEU A 722 10.74 -5.18 -32.57
CA LEU A 722 10.31 -6.29 -31.72
C LEU A 722 11.46 -6.76 -30.83
N LEU A 723 12.69 -6.78 -31.37
CA LEU A 723 13.91 -7.03 -30.62
C LEU A 723 14.68 -5.73 -30.39
N VAL A 724 15.38 -5.67 -29.26
CA VAL A 724 16.26 -4.57 -28.87
C VAL A 724 17.65 -5.10 -28.51
N ARG A 725 18.66 -4.22 -28.57
CA ARG A 725 20.03 -4.51 -28.15
C ARG A 725 20.33 -3.70 -26.89
N PRO A 726 20.11 -4.27 -25.68
CA PRO A 726 20.28 -3.53 -24.43
C PRO A 726 21.75 -3.19 -24.14
N LEU A 727 22.66 -4.10 -24.50
CA LEU A 727 24.11 -3.94 -24.40
C LEU A 727 24.75 -4.49 -25.68
N GLU A 728 25.99 -4.07 -25.97
CA GLU A 728 26.72 -4.54 -27.15
C GLU A 728 26.82 -6.07 -27.15
N GLY A 729 26.37 -6.70 -28.24
CA GLY A 729 26.33 -8.16 -28.40
C GLY A 729 25.14 -8.90 -27.79
N PHE A 730 24.30 -8.25 -26.97
CA PHE A 730 23.09 -8.85 -26.40
C PHE A 730 21.84 -8.54 -27.23
N ILE A 731 20.90 -9.48 -27.23
CA ILE A 731 19.60 -9.37 -27.88
C ILE A 731 18.52 -9.77 -26.87
N SER A 732 17.46 -8.99 -26.79
CA SER A 732 16.26 -9.30 -26.01
C SER A 732 15.00 -8.89 -26.75
N ILE A 733 13.85 -9.45 -26.36
CA ILE A 733 12.54 -8.91 -26.77
C ILE A 733 12.37 -7.54 -26.12
N ASN A 734 11.73 -6.60 -26.82
CA ASN A 734 11.36 -5.33 -26.22
C ASN A 734 10.48 -5.58 -24.98
N PRO A 735 10.85 -5.07 -23.78
CA PRO A 735 10.14 -5.36 -22.53
C PRO A 735 8.63 -5.09 -22.58
N PHE A 736 8.18 -4.11 -23.36
CA PHE A 736 6.76 -3.78 -23.52
C PHE A 736 6.00 -4.74 -24.44
N LEU A 737 6.71 -5.49 -25.29
CA LEU A 737 6.12 -6.47 -26.21
C LEU A 737 6.15 -7.89 -25.68
N THR A 738 6.95 -8.21 -24.64
CA THR A 738 7.17 -9.58 -24.15
C THR A 738 5.86 -10.32 -23.87
N VAL A 739 4.94 -9.70 -23.13
CA VAL A 739 3.63 -10.32 -22.81
C VAL A 739 2.73 -10.49 -24.03
N PHE A 740 2.86 -9.64 -25.05
CA PHE A 740 2.12 -9.78 -26.30
C PHE A 740 2.67 -10.92 -27.17
N VAL A 741 4.01 -11.05 -27.22
CA VAL A 741 4.69 -12.16 -27.89
C VAL A 741 4.33 -13.49 -27.22
N GLU A 742 4.39 -13.57 -25.89
CA GLU A 742 3.97 -14.75 -25.13
C GLU A 742 2.53 -15.17 -25.41
N ASN A 743 1.60 -14.21 -25.41
CA ASN A 743 0.21 -14.49 -25.70
C ASN A 743 0.00 -15.00 -27.13
N ALA A 744 0.83 -14.57 -28.08
CA ALA A 744 0.80 -15.12 -29.43
C ALA A 744 1.37 -16.55 -29.45
N LEU A 745 2.51 -16.79 -28.80
CA LEU A 745 3.14 -18.11 -28.69
C LEU A 745 2.27 -19.15 -27.97
N ASN A 746 1.54 -18.74 -26.93
CA ASN A 746 0.64 -19.62 -26.19
C ASN A 746 -0.60 -20.06 -26.98
N ARG A 747 -0.99 -19.32 -28.03
CA ARG A 747 -2.11 -19.66 -28.91
C ARG A 747 -1.74 -20.62 -30.05
N LEU A 748 -0.45 -20.90 -30.21
CA LEU A 748 0.07 -21.87 -31.18
C LEU A 748 0.11 -23.30 -30.62
N LYS A 749 -0.01 -23.42 -29.29
CA LYS A 749 -0.34 -24.68 -28.61
C LYS A 749 -1.82 -24.98 -28.82
#